data_AF-A0A3P7FGR8-F1
#
_entry.id   AF-A0A3P7FGR8-F1
#
_cell.length_a   1.000
_cell.length_b   1.000
_cell.length_c   1.000
_cell.angle_alpha   90.00
_cell.angle_beta   90.00
_cell.angle_gamma   90.00
#
_symmetry.space_group_name_H-M   'P 1'
#
loop_
_entity.id
_entity.type
_entity.pdbx_description
1 polymer ?
#
loop_
_entity_poly.entity_id
_entity_poly.type
_entity_poly.pdbx_seq_one_letter_code
_entity_poly.pdbx_strand_id
1 'polypeptide(L)'
;MFSIKLSFFRIALHHVEAVKFALLLRPNEYETLTEQYNFNWNVFSVKLWERLWEAPTRALLFETVLSFLLSCDRKLHKRLLCINFTSNLLDLIEVLKNFDEIFKNMKPDIVCEKISCISRHHANLMMPVKNIIEQIGETSAKKYILRMILDMGEGAFLDLLNAVAACSDVAHHFVTESYPGFERNYRKLYFCECDFPIADVIMSSRSNELDKTCMIDLRYEHFPVNASDTAKGDIYEGEVIVLRKYQEEIAQPAYDGRNTLICAPTGTGKTVVAASIARNHLVMGRKNNLHTKICFFVTNVVFLEQQTKLLKRFVGHRWKVVFLCGVAANTPVAETIATHDVIVITPQLIVNLLNNSNENNSVLFSLSSFSLMFFDEAHHADGNHPYNVIMNNYHDMKHAGKILDGKRLPQIVGLTASLGIGSAQNASEAVEHFVKICANLDITVLSYVHENIDELRAFSSIAADETKLVPFNIKTDSIATGIMNLFKRFEIFLNKIVRSVPMSDKIHDNSNQDLLLKLLNPPHDKCSKVYETWFSQLLVGFVPLAKLERLIRFRIMTCLQLIGILFRSLDHYIHFPSCVARKYFENEFSFIRHTADQELVDIMEACPLKTVTGDNADNELYNELLRELRSQFAKLEDGRAIVFVSTRYFAGQLSEELNKDESLQMLNVKSDFITGINASGEIGGQSVNQQRDTLARFTSGRGRAANSRCILITSDAKLQAREEKNINREQIMRNALQLINQKPPNWFQEEVIERVKQNTMERTRKKLLLDEKKIVLTSNQYTLLCKLVLFARYH
;
A
#
# COMPACT_ATOMS: atom_id res chain seq x y z
N MET A 1 -12.45 -32.57 1.32
CA MET A 1 -12.19 -32.11 2.69
C MET A 1 -11.85 -33.22 3.68
N PHE A 2 -12.71 -34.23 3.93
CA PHE A 2 -12.25 -35.54 4.44
C PHE A 2 -11.11 -36.04 3.54
N SER A 3 -11.29 -35.89 2.22
CA SER A 3 -10.24 -36.11 1.23
C SER A 3 -9.08 -35.09 1.27
N ILE A 4 -9.19 -33.90 1.86
CA ILE A 4 -8.05 -32.96 2.00
C ILE A 4 -7.19 -33.37 3.19
N LYS A 5 -7.81 -33.59 4.37
CA LYS A 5 -7.12 -34.09 5.56
C LYS A 5 -6.55 -35.49 5.27
N LEU A 6 -7.29 -36.39 4.63
CA LEU A 6 -6.75 -37.69 4.17
C LEU A 6 -5.70 -37.55 3.08
N SER A 7 -5.84 -36.64 2.11
CA SER A 7 -4.79 -36.45 1.11
C SER A 7 -3.53 -35.90 1.77
N PHE A 8 -3.63 -34.93 2.67
CA PHE A 8 -2.51 -34.48 3.49
C PHE A 8 -1.88 -35.66 4.24
N PHE A 9 -2.67 -36.44 5.00
CA PHE A 9 -2.15 -37.59 5.73
C PHE A 9 -1.51 -38.61 4.80
N ARG A 10 -2.07 -38.85 3.61
CA ARG A 10 -1.47 -39.71 2.57
C ARG A 10 -0.16 -39.15 2.02
N ILE A 11 -0.05 -37.84 1.80
CA ILE A 11 1.20 -37.17 1.37
C ILE A 11 2.24 -37.26 2.49
N ALA A 12 1.85 -36.95 3.72
CA ALA A 12 2.73 -36.92 4.89
C ALA A 12 3.18 -38.32 5.34
N LEU A 13 2.37 -39.36 5.12
CA LEU A 13 2.75 -40.77 5.29
C LEU A 13 3.75 -41.23 4.21
N HIS A 14 3.77 -40.56 3.06
CA HIS A 14 4.67 -40.87 1.96
C HIS A 14 5.91 -39.97 2.07
N HIS A 15 6.94 -40.42 2.81
CA HIS A 15 8.15 -39.65 3.14
C HIS A 15 8.76 -38.84 1.96
N VAL A 16 8.75 -39.39 0.74
CA VAL A 16 9.23 -38.73 -0.50
C VAL A 16 8.42 -37.46 -0.84
N GLU A 17 7.12 -37.51 -0.60
CA GLU A 17 6.20 -36.42 -0.92
C GLU A 17 6.07 -35.45 0.27
N ALA A 18 6.22 -35.95 1.50
CA ALA A 18 6.17 -35.16 2.73
C ALA A 18 7.21 -34.01 2.75
N VAL A 19 8.39 -34.21 2.12
CA VAL A 19 9.45 -33.19 2.04
C VAL A 19 9.00 -31.91 1.33
N LYS A 20 7.97 -31.98 0.49
CA LYS A 20 7.38 -30.81 -0.18
C LYS A 20 6.77 -29.82 0.81
N PHE A 21 6.41 -30.27 2.00
CA PHE A 21 5.93 -29.41 3.08
C PHE A 21 7.05 -28.68 3.85
N ALA A 22 8.32 -29.06 3.67
CA ALA A 22 9.44 -28.39 4.34
C ALA A 22 9.53 -26.89 3.99
N LEU A 23 9.23 -26.54 2.74
CA LEU A 23 9.18 -25.17 2.24
C LEU A 23 8.09 -24.31 2.90
N LEU A 24 7.11 -24.95 3.56
CA LEU A 24 6.03 -24.29 4.27
C LEU A 24 6.34 -24.11 5.76
N LEU A 25 7.45 -24.63 6.27
CA LEU A 25 7.82 -24.50 7.67
C LEU A 25 8.97 -23.51 7.84
N ARG A 26 9.33 -23.18 9.08
CA ARG A 26 10.58 -22.43 9.34
C ARG A 26 11.79 -23.30 8.98
N PRO A 27 12.94 -22.68 8.65
CA PRO A 27 14.17 -23.43 8.40
C PRO A 27 14.45 -24.45 9.52
N ASN A 28 14.82 -25.68 9.14
CA ASN A 28 15.14 -26.82 10.02
C ASN A 28 13.95 -27.45 10.80
N GLU A 29 12.74 -26.91 10.71
CA GLU A 29 11.60 -27.41 11.50
C GLU A 29 11.08 -28.76 10.96
N TYR A 30 11.16 -28.99 9.66
CA TYR A 30 10.82 -30.28 9.04
C TYR A 30 11.82 -31.37 9.43
N GLU A 31 13.10 -31.06 9.36
CA GLU A 31 14.21 -31.93 9.75
C GLU A 31 14.08 -32.30 11.23
N THR A 32 13.78 -31.32 12.09
CA THR A 32 13.52 -31.54 13.53
C THR A 32 12.36 -32.52 13.76
N LEU A 33 11.23 -32.35 13.06
CA LEU A 33 10.09 -33.28 13.16
C LEU A 33 10.45 -34.68 12.67
N THR A 34 11.24 -34.77 11.60
CA THR A 34 11.69 -36.04 11.02
C THR A 34 12.63 -36.78 11.97
N GLU A 35 13.56 -36.07 12.60
CA GLU A 35 14.46 -36.61 13.62
C GLU A 35 13.71 -37.05 14.88
N GLN A 36 12.77 -36.22 15.36
CA GLN A 36 12.03 -36.45 16.61
C GLN A 36 11.07 -37.65 16.51
N TYR A 37 10.48 -37.89 15.33
CA TYR A 37 9.49 -38.94 15.10
C TYR A 37 9.97 -40.02 14.13
N ASN A 38 11.29 -40.20 14.04
CA ASN A 38 11.92 -41.17 13.15
C ASN A 38 11.25 -42.55 13.26
N PHE A 39 10.82 -43.10 12.12
CA PHE A 39 10.09 -44.37 11.96
C PHE A 39 8.60 -44.41 12.40
N ASN A 40 8.02 -43.34 12.95
CA ASN A 40 6.58 -43.26 13.22
C ASN A 40 5.88 -42.24 12.33
N TRP A 41 5.68 -42.60 11.07
CA TRP A 41 5.06 -41.74 10.04
C TRP A 41 3.63 -41.31 10.37
N ASN A 42 2.90 -42.09 11.17
CA ASN A 42 1.57 -41.70 11.67
C ASN A 42 1.67 -40.52 12.65
N VAL A 43 2.56 -40.59 13.64
CA VAL A 43 2.75 -39.50 14.61
C VAL A 43 3.40 -38.29 13.93
N PHE A 44 4.38 -38.51 13.06
CA PHE A 44 5.00 -37.48 12.24
C PHE A 44 3.97 -36.69 11.44
N SER A 45 3.05 -37.37 10.73
CA SER A 45 2.05 -36.68 9.91
C SER A 45 1.07 -35.85 10.74
N VAL A 46 0.68 -36.29 11.94
CA VAL A 46 -0.13 -35.49 12.86
C VAL A 46 0.63 -34.26 13.33
N LYS A 47 1.90 -34.41 13.73
CA LYS A 47 2.74 -33.31 14.22
C LYS A 47 3.10 -32.31 13.12
N LEU A 48 3.33 -32.79 11.91
CA LEU A 48 3.52 -31.97 10.72
C LEU A 48 2.27 -31.13 10.42
N TRP A 49 1.08 -31.72 10.53
CA TRP A 49 -0.18 -31.00 10.39
C TRP A 49 -0.32 -29.87 11.41
N GLU A 50 -0.05 -30.14 12.69
CA GLU A 50 -0.08 -29.15 13.77
C GLU A 50 0.86 -27.97 13.47
N ARG A 51 2.10 -28.24 13.06
CA ARG A 51 3.09 -27.18 12.74
C ARG A 51 2.73 -26.37 11.51
N LEU A 52 2.24 -27.01 10.45
CA LEU A 52 1.78 -26.31 9.24
C LEU A 52 0.58 -25.40 9.52
N TRP A 53 -0.27 -25.77 10.48
CA TRP A 53 -1.44 -24.98 10.88
C TRP A 53 -1.05 -23.71 11.67
N GLU A 54 0.03 -23.79 12.44
CA GLU A 54 0.64 -22.67 13.16
C GLU A 54 1.56 -21.81 12.27
N ALA A 55 2.00 -22.32 11.13
CA ALA A 55 2.93 -21.62 10.25
C ALA A 55 2.31 -20.36 9.62
N PRO A 56 3.08 -19.25 9.48
CA PRO A 56 2.62 -18.03 8.83
C PRO A 56 2.26 -18.24 7.34
N THR A 57 2.79 -19.31 6.75
CA THR A 57 2.58 -19.80 5.38
C THR A 57 1.36 -20.72 5.23
N ARG A 58 0.52 -20.91 6.25
CA ARG A 58 -0.66 -21.82 6.20
C ARG A 58 -1.56 -21.62 4.97
N ALA A 59 -1.60 -20.44 4.38
CA ALA A 59 -2.33 -20.18 3.14
C ALA A 59 -1.75 -20.96 1.93
N LEU A 60 -0.42 -21.14 1.89
CA LEU A 60 0.29 -21.93 0.87
C LEU A 60 0.09 -23.45 1.05
N LEU A 61 -0.29 -23.92 2.24
CA LEU A 61 -0.64 -25.33 2.47
C LEU A 61 -1.75 -25.79 1.52
N PHE A 62 -2.73 -24.91 1.29
CA PHE A 62 -3.85 -25.21 0.41
C PHE A 62 -3.38 -25.37 -1.04
N GLU A 63 -2.47 -24.51 -1.51
CA GLU A 63 -1.87 -24.62 -2.84
C GLU A 63 -1.06 -25.93 -3.01
N THR A 64 -0.26 -26.30 -2.02
CA THR A 64 0.50 -27.57 -2.04
C THR A 64 -0.42 -28.78 -2.08
N VAL A 65 -1.50 -28.77 -1.28
CA VAL A 65 -2.51 -29.83 -1.29
C VAL A 65 -3.31 -29.84 -2.59
N LEU A 66 -3.67 -28.67 -3.15
CA LEU A 66 -4.35 -28.56 -4.44
C LEU A 66 -3.47 -29.13 -5.56
N SER A 67 -2.18 -28.81 -5.58
CA SER A 67 -1.22 -29.36 -6.56
C SER A 67 -1.15 -30.89 -6.50
N PHE A 68 -1.25 -31.49 -5.32
CA PHE A 68 -1.32 -32.95 -5.17
C PHE A 68 -2.71 -33.51 -5.53
N LEU A 69 -3.79 -32.81 -5.17
CA LEU A 69 -5.14 -33.21 -5.54
C LEU A 69 -5.35 -33.18 -7.06
N LEU A 70 -4.65 -32.30 -7.78
CA LEU A 70 -4.66 -32.29 -9.24
C LEU A 70 -4.13 -33.61 -9.84
N SER A 71 -3.14 -34.25 -9.20
CA SER A 71 -2.58 -35.52 -9.67
C SER A 71 -3.39 -36.74 -9.21
N CYS A 72 -4.03 -36.68 -8.04
CA CYS A 72 -4.74 -37.84 -7.46
C CYS A 72 -6.28 -37.83 -7.60
N ASP A 73 -6.93 -36.66 -7.67
CA ASP A 73 -8.39 -36.52 -7.76
C ASP A 73 -8.79 -35.20 -8.45
N ARG A 74 -8.70 -35.18 -9.79
CA ARG A 74 -9.04 -34.01 -10.63
C ARG A 74 -10.46 -33.48 -10.40
N LYS A 75 -11.42 -34.35 -10.03
CA LYS A 75 -12.81 -33.93 -9.78
C LYS A 75 -12.89 -33.11 -8.50
N LEU A 76 -12.21 -33.56 -7.44
CA LEU A 76 -12.13 -32.81 -6.19
C LEU A 76 -11.34 -31.50 -6.35
N HIS A 77 -10.22 -31.53 -7.07
CA HIS A 77 -9.45 -30.33 -7.38
C HIS A 77 -10.30 -29.25 -8.09
N LYS A 78 -11.06 -29.64 -9.14
CA LYS A 78 -11.95 -28.73 -9.86
C LYS A 78 -13.03 -28.12 -8.95
N ARG A 79 -13.60 -28.91 -8.04
CA ARG A 79 -14.59 -28.40 -7.07
C ARG A 79 -14.00 -27.37 -6.12
N LEU A 80 -12.77 -27.58 -5.64
CA LEU A 80 -12.11 -26.64 -4.72
C LEU A 80 -11.71 -25.32 -5.40
N LEU A 81 -11.38 -25.34 -6.70
CA LEU A 81 -11.07 -24.15 -7.49
C LEU A 81 -12.31 -23.33 -7.91
N CYS A 82 -13.50 -23.95 -8.01
CA CYS A 82 -14.73 -23.27 -8.43
C CYS A 82 -15.42 -22.49 -7.30
N ILE A 83 -14.88 -22.50 -6.09
CA ILE A 83 -15.47 -21.87 -4.92
C ILE A 83 -14.95 -20.45 -4.79
N ASN A 84 -15.85 -19.50 -4.56
CA ASN A 84 -15.52 -18.09 -4.37
C ASN A 84 -14.50 -17.95 -3.22
N PHE A 85 -13.29 -17.46 -3.53
CA PHE A 85 -12.07 -17.62 -2.72
C PHE A 85 -12.08 -16.99 -1.32
N THR A 86 -13.14 -16.26 -0.93
CA THR A 86 -13.14 -15.41 0.28
C THR A 86 -14.20 -15.75 1.33
N SER A 87 -15.43 -16.16 0.95
CA SER A 87 -16.49 -16.48 1.93
C SER A 87 -16.40 -17.94 2.41
N ASN A 88 -16.32 -18.87 1.46
CA ASN A 88 -16.43 -20.30 1.77
C ASN A 88 -15.14 -20.88 2.36
N LEU A 89 -13.98 -20.22 2.19
CA LEU A 89 -12.72 -20.63 2.82
C LEU A 89 -12.77 -20.47 4.35
N LEU A 90 -13.44 -19.43 4.85
CA LEU A 90 -13.61 -19.21 6.29
C LEU A 90 -14.49 -20.28 6.91
N ASP A 91 -15.67 -20.52 6.32
CA ASP A 91 -16.59 -21.58 6.71
C ASP A 91 -15.90 -22.96 6.70
N LEU A 92 -15.07 -23.20 5.68
CA LEU A 92 -14.29 -24.43 5.57
C LEU A 92 -13.24 -24.59 6.67
N ILE A 93 -12.51 -23.51 6.99
CA ILE A 93 -11.51 -23.50 8.05
C ILE A 93 -12.17 -23.82 9.40
N GLU A 94 -13.35 -23.27 9.66
CA GLU A 94 -14.08 -23.50 10.90
C GLU A 94 -14.58 -24.96 11.03
N VAL A 95 -15.07 -25.56 9.95
CA VAL A 95 -15.39 -27.01 9.93
C VAL A 95 -14.13 -27.86 10.18
N LEU A 96 -12.97 -27.49 9.63
CA LEU A 96 -11.72 -28.26 9.84
C LEU A 96 -11.27 -28.24 11.29
N LYS A 97 -11.27 -27.04 11.90
CA LYS A 97 -10.84 -26.85 13.28
C LYS A 97 -11.61 -27.77 14.24
N ASN A 98 -12.89 -27.96 13.97
CA ASN A 98 -13.80 -28.71 14.83
C ASN A 98 -14.26 -30.04 14.22
N PHE A 99 -13.52 -30.58 13.24
CA PHE A 99 -13.96 -31.75 12.47
C PHE A 99 -14.29 -32.95 13.36
N ASP A 100 -13.42 -33.28 14.30
CA ASP A 100 -13.56 -34.50 15.10
C ASP A 100 -14.81 -34.44 16.00
N GLU A 101 -15.09 -33.28 16.61
CA GLU A 101 -16.30 -33.06 17.41
C GLU A 101 -17.56 -32.96 16.56
N ILE A 102 -17.54 -32.26 15.42
CA ILE A 102 -18.67 -32.21 14.48
C ILE A 102 -19.01 -33.61 13.99
N PHE A 103 -18.00 -34.41 13.59
CA PHE A 103 -18.19 -35.74 13.04
C PHE A 103 -18.73 -36.73 14.10
N LYS A 104 -18.24 -36.62 15.33
CA LYS A 104 -18.70 -37.41 16.48
C LYS A 104 -20.17 -37.11 16.83
N ASN A 105 -20.53 -35.83 16.89
CA ASN A 105 -21.85 -35.38 17.35
C ASN A 105 -22.94 -35.35 16.25
N MET A 106 -22.58 -35.43 14.97
CA MET A 106 -23.52 -35.44 13.85
C MET A 106 -24.33 -36.74 13.76
N LYS A 107 -25.65 -36.62 13.65
CA LYS A 107 -26.56 -37.71 13.23
C LYS A 107 -27.05 -37.42 11.81
N PRO A 108 -26.65 -38.23 10.80
CA PRO A 108 -26.80 -37.86 9.39
C PRO A 108 -28.26 -37.77 8.93
N ASP A 109 -29.16 -38.54 9.52
CA ASP A 109 -30.61 -38.48 9.35
C ASP A 109 -31.19 -37.14 9.82
N ILE A 110 -30.87 -36.71 11.04
CA ILE A 110 -31.34 -35.44 11.62
C ILE A 110 -30.76 -34.25 10.83
N VAL A 111 -29.47 -34.31 10.51
CA VAL A 111 -28.81 -33.24 9.73
C VAL A 111 -29.41 -33.16 8.32
N CYS A 112 -29.67 -34.29 7.68
CA CYS A 112 -30.35 -34.33 6.39
C CYS A 112 -31.72 -33.65 6.45
N GLU A 113 -32.53 -33.96 7.46
CA GLU A 113 -33.85 -33.34 7.66
C GLU A 113 -33.74 -31.83 7.85
N LYS A 114 -32.88 -31.38 8.78
CA LYS A 114 -32.70 -29.96 9.09
C LYS A 114 -32.21 -29.14 7.91
N ILE A 115 -31.21 -29.67 7.18
CA ILE A 115 -30.63 -28.98 6.02
C ILE A 115 -31.62 -28.97 4.85
N SER A 116 -32.37 -30.06 4.62
CA SER A 116 -33.38 -30.12 3.55
C SER A 116 -34.49 -29.07 3.72
N CYS A 117 -34.76 -28.63 4.95
CA CYS A 117 -35.74 -27.59 5.26
C CYS A 117 -35.22 -26.14 5.06
N ILE A 118 -34.00 -25.93 4.55
CA ILE A 118 -33.44 -24.58 4.31
C ILE A 118 -33.91 -24.05 2.95
N SER A 119 -33.69 -24.81 1.88
CA SER A 119 -34.15 -24.44 0.53
C SER A 119 -34.24 -25.66 -0.38
N ARG A 120 -34.87 -25.50 -1.55
CA ARG A 120 -34.95 -26.56 -2.58
C ARG A 120 -33.56 -27.04 -3.03
N HIS A 121 -32.59 -26.13 -3.09
CA HIS A 121 -31.19 -26.45 -3.40
C HIS A 121 -30.58 -27.38 -2.33
N HIS A 122 -30.75 -27.04 -1.05
CA HIS A 122 -30.29 -27.87 0.06
C HIS A 122 -30.96 -29.25 0.09
N ALA A 123 -32.28 -29.32 -0.16
CA ALA A 123 -33.00 -30.58 -0.27
C ALA A 123 -32.43 -31.47 -1.40
N ASN A 124 -32.10 -30.89 -2.56
CA ASN A 124 -31.47 -31.63 -3.66
C ASN A 124 -30.08 -32.15 -3.29
N LEU A 125 -29.27 -31.36 -2.58
CA LEU A 125 -27.95 -31.79 -2.10
C LEU A 125 -28.05 -32.92 -1.06
N MET A 126 -29.09 -32.92 -0.22
CA MET A 126 -29.27 -33.91 0.84
C MET A 126 -29.97 -35.20 0.37
N MET A 127 -30.65 -35.18 -0.79
CA MET A 127 -31.42 -36.31 -1.32
C MET A 127 -30.69 -37.67 -1.30
N PRO A 128 -29.37 -37.76 -1.60
CA PRO A 128 -28.66 -39.05 -1.57
C PRO A 128 -28.37 -39.59 -0.17
N VAL A 129 -28.46 -38.76 0.89
CA VAL A 129 -28.05 -39.12 2.25
C VAL A 129 -28.81 -40.34 2.76
N LYS A 130 -30.13 -40.40 2.55
CA LYS A 130 -30.97 -41.53 3.00
C LYS A 130 -30.53 -42.86 2.37
N ASN A 131 -30.30 -42.87 1.05
CA ASN A 131 -29.80 -44.05 0.35
C ASN A 131 -28.39 -44.45 0.81
N ILE A 132 -27.52 -43.48 1.13
CA ILE A 132 -26.16 -43.75 1.63
C ILE A 132 -26.22 -44.39 3.02
N ILE A 133 -27.11 -43.93 3.90
CA ILE A 133 -27.34 -44.53 5.22
C ILE A 133 -27.75 -46.00 5.05
N GLU A 134 -28.73 -46.28 4.18
CA GLU A 134 -29.27 -47.62 3.95
C GLU A 134 -28.26 -48.59 3.28
N GLN A 135 -27.45 -48.10 2.31
CA GLN A 135 -26.57 -48.97 1.51
C GLN A 135 -25.14 -49.10 2.03
N ILE A 136 -24.61 -48.05 2.68
CA ILE A 136 -23.17 -47.94 3.02
C ILE A 136 -22.97 -47.68 4.52
N GLY A 137 -23.98 -47.16 5.21
CA GLY A 137 -23.96 -46.86 6.63
C GLY A 137 -23.68 -45.40 6.98
N GLU A 138 -23.94 -45.06 8.24
CA GLU A 138 -23.92 -43.69 8.77
C GLU A 138 -22.59 -42.95 8.54
N THR A 139 -21.46 -43.64 8.74
CA THR A 139 -20.12 -43.06 8.56
C THR A 139 -19.92 -42.50 7.14
N SER A 140 -20.48 -43.16 6.13
CA SER A 140 -20.41 -42.71 4.74
C SER A 140 -21.36 -41.53 4.48
N ALA A 141 -22.51 -41.53 5.15
CA ALA A 141 -23.48 -40.43 5.08
C ALA A 141 -22.92 -39.15 5.71
N LYS A 142 -22.29 -39.22 6.89
CA LYS A 142 -21.61 -38.08 7.52
C LYS A 142 -20.53 -37.49 6.60
N LYS A 143 -19.72 -38.35 5.98
CA LYS A 143 -18.69 -37.93 5.01
C LYS A 143 -19.30 -37.26 3.78
N TYR A 144 -20.47 -37.69 3.35
CA TYR A 144 -21.19 -37.08 2.23
C TYR A 144 -21.69 -35.69 2.59
N ILE A 145 -22.39 -35.52 3.73
CA ILE A 145 -22.90 -34.22 4.21
C ILE A 145 -21.76 -33.19 4.28
N LEU A 146 -20.64 -33.56 4.90
CA LEU A 146 -19.48 -32.67 5.03
C LEU A 146 -18.85 -32.28 3.68
N ARG A 147 -19.06 -33.07 2.62
CA ARG A 147 -18.63 -32.69 1.25
C ARG A 147 -19.60 -31.70 0.61
N MET A 148 -20.89 -31.78 0.94
CA MET A 148 -21.93 -30.93 0.36
C MET A 148 -21.98 -29.52 0.93
N ILE A 149 -21.38 -29.26 2.11
CA ILE A 149 -21.25 -27.91 2.68
C ILE A 149 -20.67 -26.91 1.67
N LEU A 150 -19.68 -27.37 0.89
CA LEU A 150 -19.04 -26.57 -0.16
C LEU A 150 -20.02 -26.10 -1.24
N ASP A 151 -21.06 -26.89 -1.48
CA ASP A 151 -22.09 -26.68 -2.49
C ASP A 151 -23.32 -25.95 -1.92
N MET A 152 -23.42 -25.75 -0.59
CA MET A 152 -24.57 -25.10 0.07
C MET A 152 -24.58 -23.58 -0.10
N GLY A 153 -23.39 -22.96 -0.24
CA GLY A 153 -23.26 -21.51 -0.45
C GLY A 153 -22.71 -20.78 0.78
N GLU A 154 -22.96 -19.47 0.85
CA GLU A 154 -22.53 -18.60 1.95
C GLU A 154 -23.34 -18.90 3.22
N GLY A 155 -22.66 -19.03 4.37
CA GLY A 155 -23.33 -19.36 5.65
C GLY A 155 -23.52 -20.87 5.88
N ALA A 156 -23.03 -21.71 4.98
CA ALA A 156 -23.15 -23.17 5.05
C ALA A 156 -22.60 -23.77 6.35
N PHE A 157 -21.59 -23.13 6.94
CA PHE A 157 -21.06 -23.56 8.23
C PHE A 157 -22.07 -23.38 9.37
N LEU A 158 -22.78 -22.25 9.40
CA LEU A 158 -23.81 -21.98 10.40
C LEU A 158 -25.00 -22.92 10.20
N ASP A 159 -25.37 -23.22 8.95
CA ASP A 159 -26.37 -24.23 8.60
C ASP A 159 -26.01 -25.61 9.14
N LEU A 160 -24.75 -26.01 8.98
CA LEU A 160 -24.25 -27.24 9.56
C LEU A 160 -24.31 -27.20 11.09
N LEU A 161 -23.79 -26.15 11.73
CA LEU A 161 -23.74 -26.06 13.18
C LEU A 161 -25.13 -26.14 13.80
N ASN A 162 -26.12 -25.49 13.22
CA ASN A 162 -27.50 -25.60 13.70
C ASN A 162 -28.08 -27.00 13.51
N ALA A 163 -27.81 -27.63 12.36
CA ALA A 163 -28.24 -29.00 12.13
C ALA A 163 -27.57 -29.98 13.12
N VAL A 164 -26.29 -29.78 13.43
CA VAL A 164 -25.54 -30.56 14.43
C VAL A 164 -26.07 -30.29 15.83
N ALA A 165 -26.32 -29.03 16.20
CA ALA A 165 -26.88 -28.65 17.50
C ALA A 165 -28.25 -29.31 17.75
N ALA A 166 -29.01 -29.64 16.70
CA ALA A 166 -30.28 -30.37 16.81
C ALA A 166 -30.14 -31.89 16.99
N CYS A 167 -28.93 -32.46 16.95
CA CYS A 167 -28.74 -33.92 17.02
C CYS A 167 -28.82 -34.51 18.45
N SER A 168 -28.41 -33.74 19.46
CA SER A 168 -28.45 -34.10 20.89
C SER A 168 -28.09 -32.90 21.78
N ASP A 169 -28.40 -32.99 23.09
CA ASP A 169 -27.98 -31.98 24.08
C ASP A 169 -26.44 -31.84 24.15
N VAL A 170 -25.72 -32.95 23.99
CA VAL A 170 -24.24 -32.96 23.92
C VAL A 170 -23.75 -32.18 22.70
N ALA A 171 -24.39 -32.36 21.55
CA ALA A 171 -24.06 -31.63 20.33
C ALA A 171 -24.38 -30.13 20.48
N HIS A 172 -25.52 -29.80 21.09
CA HIS A 172 -25.92 -28.43 21.39
C HIS A 172 -24.90 -27.73 22.31
N HIS A 173 -24.46 -28.40 23.37
CA HIS A 173 -23.44 -27.88 24.29
C HIS A 173 -22.10 -27.64 23.57
N PHE A 174 -21.64 -28.60 22.76
CA PHE A 174 -20.44 -28.44 21.94
C PHE A 174 -20.51 -27.22 21.02
N VAL A 175 -21.63 -27.03 20.31
CA VAL A 175 -21.80 -25.90 19.38
C VAL A 175 -21.83 -24.57 20.14
N THR A 176 -22.55 -24.50 21.26
CA THR A 176 -22.64 -23.27 22.08
C THR A 176 -21.31 -22.90 22.75
N GLU A 177 -20.52 -23.89 23.19
CA GLU A 177 -19.19 -23.68 23.78
C GLU A 177 -18.16 -23.27 22.73
N SER A 178 -18.16 -23.94 21.58
CA SER A 178 -17.23 -23.66 20.48
C SER A 178 -17.56 -22.35 19.75
N TYR A 179 -18.84 -21.99 19.72
CA TYR A 179 -19.36 -20.78 19.06
C TYR A 179 -20.37 -20.06 19.96
N PRO A 180 -19.89 -19.32 20.98
CA PRO A 180 -20.77 -18.55 21.86
C PRO A 180 -21.67 -17.60 21.08
N GLY A 181 -22.99 -17.75 21.26
CA GLY A 181 -23.98 -16.93 20.57
C GLY A 181 -24.33 -17.37 19.14
N PHE A 182 -23.97 -18.58 18.70
CA PHE A 182 -24.28 -19.05 17.34
C PHE A 182 -25.76 -18.94 16.97
N GLU A 183 -26.69 -19.15 17.91
CA GLU A 183 -28.14 -19.05 17.66
C GLU A 183 -28.58 -17.65 17.24
N ARG A 184 -27.88 -16.61 17.71
CA ARG A 184 -28.14 -15.23 17.28
C ARG A 184 -27.73 -15.01 15.83
N ASN A 185 -26.75 -15.78 15.36
CA ASN A 185 -26.26 -15.73 13.99
C ASN A 185 -27.06 -16.66 13.05
N TYR A 186 -28.02 -17.44 13.55
CA TYR A 186 -28.70 -18.52 12.82
C TYR A 186 -30.26 -18.42 12.78
N ARG A 187 -30.89 -17.40 12.19
CA ARG A 187 -32.38 -17.33 12.07
C ARG A 187 -32.91 -17.07 10.64
N LYS A 188 -34.01 -17.76 10.27
CA LYS A 188 -34.68 -17.85 8.93
C LYS A 188 -35.58 -16.62 8.58
N LEU A 189 -35.87 -16.39 7.28
CA LEU A 189 -36.54 -15.22 6.63
C LEU A 189 -38.03 -15.45 6.13
N TYR A 190 -38.96 -14.45 6.18
CA TYR A 190 -40.41 -14.40 5.73
C TYR A 190 -40.85 -13.06 5.00
N PHE A 191 -41.45 -13.02 3.76
CA PHE A 191 -41.82 -11.77 2.96
C PHE A 191 -43.18 -11.09 3.27
N CYS A 192 -43.24 -9.74 3.19
CA CYS A 192 -44.45 -8.92 2.96
C CYS A 192 -44.17 -7.71 2.02
N GLU A 193 -45.22 -7.07 1.49
CA GLU A 193 -45.15 -5.84 0.67
C GLU A 193 -44.81 -4.59 1.51
N CYS A 194 -44.29 -3.53 0.87
CA CYS A 194 -44.09 -2.22 1.52
C CYS A 194 -45.44 -1.73 2.07
N ASP A 195 -45.46 -1.24 3.31
CA ASP A 195 -46.63 -0.68 4.04
C ASP A 195 -47.54 -1.67 4.82
N PHE A 196 -47.19 -2.96 4.95
CA PHE A 196 -47.96 -3.91 5.77
C PHE A 196 -47.59 -3.85 7.27
N PRO A 197 -48.54 -3.76 8.22
CA PRO A 197 -48.23 -3.72 9.65
C PRO A 197 -47.56 -5.01 10.17
N ILE A 198 -46.42 -4.88 10.86
CA ILE A 198 -45.69 -6.02 11.46
C ILE A 198 -46.54 -6.81 12.46
N ALA A 199 -47.44 -6.15 13.19
CA ALA A 199 -48.34 -6.82 14.12
C ALA A 199 -49.22 -7.87 13.42
N ASP A 200 -49.65 -7.59 12.19
CA ASP A 200 -50.49 -8.48 11.40
C ASP A 200 -49.69 -9.66 10.83
N VAL A 201 -48.42 -9.45 10.47
CA VAL A 201 -47.47 -10.52 10.07
C VAL A 201 -47.20 -11.47 11.23
N ILE A 202 -47.02 -10.94 12.45
CA ILE A 202 -46.83 -11.75 13.66
C ILE A 202 -48.09 -12.55 14.00
N MET A 203 -49.27 -11.96 13.85
CA MET A 203 -50.54 -12.64 14.10
C MET A 203 -50.85 -13.72 13.04
N SER A 204 -50.53 -13.49 11.77
CA SER A 204 -50.73 -14.45 10.67
C SER A 204 -49.63 -15.53 10.59
N SER A 205 -48.44 -15.28 11.15
CA SER A 205 -47.39 -16.30 11.31
C SER A 205 -47.75 -17.41 12.32
N ARG A 206 -48.81 -17.22 13.12
CA ARG A 206 -49.32 -18.20 14.09
C ARG A 206 -50.39 -19.15 13.51
N SER A 207 -50.84 -18.95 12.27
CA SER A 207 -51.72 -19.88 11.57
C SER A 207 -50.97 -20.65 10.49
N ASN A 208 -51.21 -21.96 10.38
CA ASN A 208 -50.57 -22.87 9.42
C ASN A 208 -51.02 -22.67 7.96
N GLU A 209 -51.53 -21.49 7.58
CA GLU A 209 -52.28 -21.27 6.33
C GLU A 209 -51.53 -20.46 5.25
N LEU A 210 -50.25 -20.14 5.42
CA LEU A 210 -49.52 -19.33 4.42
C LEU A 210 -48.81 -20.20 3.37
N ASP A 211 -49.40 -20.22 2.17
CA ASP A 211 -48.93 -20.89 0.97
C ASP A 211 -47.68 -20.22 0.36
N LYS A 212 -46.88 -21.03 -0.34
CA LYS A 212 -45.45 -20.86 -0.67
C LYS A 212 -45.09 -19.70 -1.63
N THR A 213 -45.05 -18.45 -1.17
CA THR A 213 -44.51 -17.33 -1.98
C THR A 213 -43.70 -16.32 -1.16
N CYS A 214 -42.36 -16.42 -1.28
CA CYS A 214 -41.29 -15.47 -0.86
C CYS A 214 -40.79 -15.51 0.65
N MET A 215 -39.44 -15.66 0.92
CA MET A 215 -38.55 -15.39 2.16
C MET A 215 -37.87 -13.94 2.58
N ILE A 216 -38.43 -12.96 3.37
CA ILE A 216 -37.79 -11.63 3.77
C ILE A 216 -37.03 -11.70 5.08
N ASP A 217 -35.95 -10.93 5.10
CA ASP A 217 -35.04 -10.70 6.20
C ASP A 217 -35.69 -9.95 7.37
N LEU A 218 -35.93 -10.66 8.49
CA LEU A 218 -36.44 -10.10 9.75
C LEU A 218 -35.39 -9.29 10.53
N ARG A 219 -34.28 -8.86 9.90
CA ARG A 219 -33.35 -7.85 10.45
C ARG A 219 -33.82 -6.40 10.22
N TYR A 220 -35.00 -6.18 9.65
CA TYR A 220 -35.41 -4.85 9.16
C TYR A 220 -36.71 -4.38 9.79
N GLU A 221 -36.56 -3.54 10.82
CA GLU A 221 -37.63 -2.67 11.28
C GLU A 221 -37.84 -1.56 10.24
N HIS A 222 -39.02 -1.55 9.61
CA HIS A 222 -39.55 -0.35 8.98
C HIS A 222 -39.78 0.69 10.08
N PHE A 223 -38.89 1.67 10.21
CA PHE A 223 -39.25 2.90 10.88
C PHE A 223 -38.78 4.13 10.09
N PRO A 224 -39.66 5.10 9.83
CA PRO A 224 -39.27 6.48 9.56
C PRO A 224 -38.87 7.09 10.89
N VAL A 225 -37.63 7.59 11.03
CA VAL A 225 -37.16 8.07 12.34
C VAL A 225 -36.70 9.54 12.31
N ASN A 226 -37.34 10.35 11.46
CA ASN A 226 -37.63 11.74 11.83
C ASN A 226 -38.51 11.81 13.12
N ALA A 227 -38.84 10.65 13.71
CA ALA A 227 -39.13 10.45 15.12
C ALA A 227 -37.99 9.70 15.87
N SER A 228 -36.79 10.30 16.04
CA SER A 228 -35.59 9.84 16.83
C SER A 228 -34.48 8.94 16.18
N ASP A 229 -33.90 9.37 15.04
CA ASP A 229 -33.08 8.57 14.08
C ASP A 229 -31.66 8.14 14.47
N THR A 230 -31.01 8.75 15.47
CA THR A 230 -29.57 8.51 15.73
C THR A 230 -29.23 7.18 16.41
N ALA A 231 -30.22 6.41 16.88
CA ALA A 231 -30.00 5.29 17.82
C ALA A 231 -30.37 3.88 17.28
N LYS A 232 -30.83 3.76 16.02
CA LYS A 232 -31.25 2.46 15.42
C LYS A 232 -30.40 1.98 14.22
N GLY A 233 -29.49 2.80 13.68
CA GLY A 233 -28.68 2.51 12.46
C GLY A 233 -27.53 1.49 12.60
N ASP A 234 -27.43 0.88 13.79
CA ASP A 234 -26.29 0.10 14.30
C ASP A 234 -26.57 -1.40 14.47
N ILE A 235 -27.79 -1.83 14.16
CA ILE A 235 -28.38 -3.05 14.71
C ILE A 235 -28.68 -4.01 13.54
N TYR A 236 -27.95 -5.07 13.22
CA TYR A 236 -26.66 -5.60 13.65
C TYR A 236 -26.14 -6.53 12.53
N GLU A 237 -24.98 -6.22 11.95
CA GLU A 237 -24.00 -7.20 11.38
C GLU A 237 -22.76 -6.47 10.78
N GLY A 238 -22.92 -5.19 10.41
CA GLY A 238 -21.79 -4.31 10.05
C GLY A 238 -21.38 -3.43 11.22
N GLU A 239 -20.09 -3.07 11.31
CA GLU A 239 -19.67 -2.04 12.26
C GLU A 239 -20.28 -0.68 11.91
N VAL A 240 -20.64 0.04 12.97
CA VAL A 240 -21.21 1.37 12.91
C VAL A 240 -20.15 2.38 12.48
N ILE A 241 -20.51 3.28 11.57
CA ILE A 241 -19.69 4.43 11.25
C ILE A 241 -20.27 5.63 12.00
N VAL A 242 -19.72 5.94 13.17
CA VAL A 242 -20.00 7.21 13.86
C VAL A 242 -19.00 8.26 13.39
N LEU A 243 -19.49 9.32 12.75
CA LEU A 243 -18.68 10.45 12.34
C LEU A 243 -18.69 11.54 13.43
N ARG A 244 -17.59 12.30 13.51
CA ARG A 244 -17.54 13.57 14.26
C ARG A 244 -18.24 14.67 13.48
N LYS A 245 -18.64 15.77 14.12
CA LYS A 245 -19.39 16.84 13.43
C LYS A 245 -18.58 17.44 12.28
N TYR A 246 -17.29 17.68 12.47
CA TYR A 246 -16.43 18.14 11.37
C TYR A 246 -16.29 17.12 10.23
N GLN A 247 -16.46 15.83 10.51
CA GLN A 247 -16.43 14.76 9.50
C GLN A 247 -17.73 14.71 8.71
N GLU A 248 -18.88 14.92 9.37
CA GLU A 248 -20.19 15.06 8.74
C GLU A 248 -20.22 16.28 7.81
N GLU A 249 -19.73 17.42 8.31
CA GLU A 249 -19.59 18.67 7.56
C GLU A 249 -18.87 18.47 6.22
N ILE A 250 -17.68 17.86 6.25
CA ILE A 250 -16.89 17.66 5.02
C ILE A 250 -17.44 16.56 4.11
N ALA A 251 -18.24 15.62 4.64
CA ALA A 251 -18.86 14.54 3.89
C ALA A 251 -20.15 14.97 3.17
N GLN A 252 -20.86 15.97 3.71
CA GLN A 252 -22.19 16.37 3.26
C GLN A 252 -22.30 16.59 1.74
N PRO A 253 -21.41 17.35 1.08
CA PRO A 253 -21.51 17.53 -0.37
C PRO A 253 -21.42 16.23 -1.17
N ALA A 254 -20.66 15.25 -0.68
CA ALA A 254 -20.55 13.95 -1.32
C ALA A 254 -21.81 13.09 -1.06
N TYR A 255 -22.47 13.21 0.10
CA TYR A 255 -23.77 12.58 0.31
C TYR A 255 -24.85 13.12 -0.63
N ASP A 256 -24.80 14.40 -0.97
CA ASP A 256 -25.70 15.04 -1.95
C ASP A 256 -25.44 14.60 -3.40
N GLY A 257 -24.44 13.74 -3.64
CA GLY A 257 -24.07 13.25 -4.96
C GLY A 257 -23.19 14.20 -5.77
N ARG A 258 -22.65 15.26 -5.17
CA ARG A 258 -21.77 16.22 -5.86
C ARG A 258 -20.34 15.71 -5.96
N ASN A 259 -19.66 16.05 -7.05
CA ASN A 259 -18.23 15.81 -7.18
C ASN A 259 -17.49 16.72 -6.20
N THR A 260 -16.76 16.12 -5.25
CA THR A 260 -16.29 16.81 -4.04
C THR A 260 -14.82 16.52 -3.75
N LEU A 261 -14.03 17.55 -3.45
CA LEU A 261 -12.65 17.42 -2.97
C LEU A 261 -12.64 17.69 -1.47
N ILE A 262 -12.41 16.64 -0.68
CA ILE A 262 -12.33 16.72 0.77
C ILE A 262 -10.89 17.04 1.16
N CYS A 263 -10.68 18.25 1.67
CA CYS A 263 -9.41 18.71 2.23
C CYS A 263 -9.50 18.72 3.76
N ALA A 264 -8.82 17.78 4.41
CA ALA A 264 -8.77 17.70 5.87
C ALA A 264 -7.40 17.17 6.33
N PRO A 265 -6.79 17.70 7.41
CA PRO A 265 -5.43 17.33 7.85
C PRO A 265 -5.17 15.82 8.00
N THR A 266 -3.91 15.40 8.04
CA THR A 266 -3.57 13.99 8.25
C THR A 266 -4.06 13.50 9.61
N GLY A 267 -4.67 12.32 9.67
CA GLY A 267 -5.16 11.73 10.93
C GLY A 267 -6.58 12.13 11.35
N THR A 268 -7.22 13.07 10.66
CA THR A 268 -8.61 13.49 10.93
C THR A 268 -9.67 12.47 10.54
N GLY A 269 -9.27 11.29 10.05
CA GLY A 269 -10.18 10.22 9.67
C GLY A 269 -10.84 10.39 8.30
N LYS A 270 -10.19 11.05 7.33
CA LYS A 270 -10.63 11.09 5.91
C LYS A 270 -11.08 9.74 5.37
N THR A 271 -10.41 8.69 5.81
CA THR A 271 -10.71 7.31 5.42
C THR A 271 -12.04 6.79 5.96
N VAL A 272 -12.38 7.16 7.20
CA VAL A 272 -13.68 6.85 7.81
C VAL A 272 -14.79 7.64 7.11
N VAL A 273 -14.52 8.90 6.77
CA VAL A 273 -15.42 9.72 5.92
C VAL A 273 -15.68 9.04 4.58
N ALA A 274 -14.64 8.57 3.90
CA ALA A 274 -14.79 7.87 2.62
C ALA A 274 -15.59 6.57 2.74
N ALA A 275 -15.37 5.79 3.81
CA ALA A 275 -16.18 4.59 4.09
C ALA A 275 -17.66 4.94 4.34
N SER A 276 -17.93 6.06 5.01
CA SER A 276 -19.29 6.55 5.23
C SER A 276 -19.98 6.97 3.94
N ILE A 277 -19.28 7.73 3.09
CA ILE A 277 -19.77 8.13 1.75
C ILE A 277 -20.04 6.87 0.90
N ALA A 278 -19.12 5.90 0.91
CA ALA A 278 -19.29 4.64 0.20
C ALA A 278 -20.53 3.87 0.67
N ARG A 279 -20.73 3.75 2.00
CA ARG A 279 -21.92 3.11 2.58
C ARG A 279 -23.20 3.83 2.17
N ASN A 280 -23.25 5.17 2.29
CA ASN A 280 -24.41 5.95 1.90
C ASN A 280 -24.75 5.76 0.41
N HIS A 281 -23.74 5.84 -0.46
CA HIS A 281 -23.90 5.67 -1.91
C HIS A 281 -24.47 4.29 -2.27
N LEU A 282 -23.96 3.22 -1.65
CA LEU A 282 -24.44 1.85 -1.88
C LEU A 282 -25.88 1.66 -1.35
N VAL A 283 -26.18 2.17 -0.15
CA VAL A 283 -27.52 2.06 0.47
C VAL A 283 -28.56 2.82 -0.35
N MET A 284 -28.28 4.08 -0.70
CA MET A 284 -29.21 4.93 -1.45
C MET A 284 -29.40 4.44 -2.88
N GLY A 285 -28.33 3.94 -3.52
CA GLY A 285 -28.47 3.36 -4.84
C GLY A 285 -29.30 2.08 -4.83
N ARG A 286 -29.13 1.20 -3.84
CA ARG A 286 -30.00 0.02 -3.67
C ARG A 286 -31.46 0.41 -3.39
N LYS A 287 -31.70 1.39 -2.52
CA LYS A 287 -33.04 1.90 -2.21
C LYS A 287 -33.77 2.43 -3.46
N ASN A 288 -33.03 3.06 -4.36
CA ASN A 288 -33.58 3.68 -5.57
C ASN A 288 -33.44 2.80 -6.83
N ASN A 289 -33.06 1.52 -6.70
CA ASN A 289 -32.79 0.60 -7.82
C ASN A 289 -31.80 1.14 -8.86
N LEU A 290 -30.79 1.88 -8.41
CA LEU A 290 -29.71 2.41 -9.25
C LEU A 290 -28.51 1.46 -9.26
N HIS A 291 -27.79 1.44 -10.38
CA HIS A 291 -26.49 0.75 -10.46
C HIS A 291 -25.49 1.34 -9.48
N THR A 292 -24.96 0.52 -8.58
CA THR A 292 -23.91 0.91 -7.63
C THR A 292 -22.69 0.02 -7.76
N LYS A 293 -21.56 0.64 -8.08
CA LYS A 293 -20.21 0.04 -8.03
C LYS A 293 -19.20 1.14 -7.69
N ILE A 294 -18.29 0.85 -6.76
CA ILE A 294 -17.33 1.83 -6.22
C ILE A 294 -15.92 1.42 -6.63
N CYS A 295 -15.15 2.39 -7.14
CA CYS A 295 -13.70 2.26 -7.30
C CYS A 295 -12.99 3.15 -6.28
N PHE A 296 -12.02 2.61 -5.56
CA PHE A 296 -11.20 3.36 -4.61
C PHE A 296 -9.74 3.30 -5.05
N PHE A 297 -9.21 4.42 -5.53
CA PHE A 297 -7.83 4.50 -5.98
C PHE A 297 -6.87 4.79 -4.83
N VAL A 298 -5.78 4.04 -4.80
CA VAL A 298 -4.68 4.17 -3.84
C VAL A 298 -3.34 4.15 -4.57
N THR A 299 -2.42 5.01 -4.15
CA THR A 299 -1.10 5.15 -4.79
C THR A 299 -0.06 4.13 -4.29
N ASN A 300 -0.28 3.50 -3.13
CA ASN A 300 0.66 2.56 -2.51
C ASN A 300 -0.03 1.24 -2.12
N VAL A 301 0.66 0.12 -2.30
CA VAL A 301 0.22 -1.24 -1.94
C VAL A 301 -0.07 -1.39 -0.44
N VAL A 302 0.66 -0.68 0.44
CA VAL A 302 0.39 -0.69 1.89
C VAL A 302 -0.98 -0.09 2.20
N PHE A 303 -1.31 1.05 1.58
CA PHE A 303 -2.63 1.67 1.74
C PHE A 303 -3.72 0.80 1.14
N LEU A 304 -3.44 0.10 0.05
CA LEU A 304 -4.41 -0.80 -0.58
C LEU A 304 -4.93 -1.86 0.38
N GLU A 305 -4.06 -2.53 1.16
CA GLU A 305 -4.53 -3.49 2.18
C GLU A 305 -5.31 -2.80 3.31
N GLN A 306 -4.80 -1.66 3.80
CA GLN A 306 -5.41 -0.91 4.89
C GLN A 306 -6.83 -0.42 4.54
N GLN A 307 -6.98 0.19 3.37
CA GLN A 307 -8.26 0.68 2.83
C GLN A 307 -9.24 -0.47 2.63
N THR A 308 -8.77 -1.57 2.06
CA THR A 308 -9.60 -2.76 1.85
C THR A 308 -10.12 -3.33 3.15
N LYS A 309 -9.26 -3.44 4.18
CA LYS A 309 -9.69 -3.94 5.49
C LYS A 309 -10.74 -3.03 6.12
N LEU A 310 -10.57 -1.71 6.01
CA LEU A 310 -11.54 -0.74 6.52
C LEU A 310 -12.89 -0.83 5.79
N LEU A 311 -12.89 -0.83 4.46
CA LEU A 311 -14.11 -0.96 3.66
C LEU A 311 -14.79 -2.32 3.90
N LYS A 312 -14.04 -3.42 3.97
CA LYS A 312 -14.58 -4.74 4.36
C LYS A 312 -15.27 -4.69 5.73
N ARG A 313 -14.67 -4.01 6.71
CA ARG A 313 -15.24 -3.85 8.06
C ARG A 313 -16.61 -3.16 8.04
N PHE A 314 -16.77 -2.12 7.23
CA PHE A 314 -17.96 -1.28 7.24
C PHE A 314 -19.04 -1.68 6.23
N VAL A 315 -18.66 -2.23 5.06
CA VAL A 315 -19.61 -2.58 3.99
C VAL A 315 -19.51 -4.04 3.53
N GLY A 316 -18.46 -4.77 3.94
CA GLY A 316 -18.22 -6.15 3.50
C GLY A 316 -19.26 -7.18 3.93
N HIS A 317 -20.12 -6.83 4.90
CA HIS A 317 -21.25 -7.66 5.34
C HIS A 317 -22.42 -7.69 4.34
N ARG A 318 -22.48 -6.75 3.39
CA ARG A 318 -23.56 -6.64 2.39
C ARG A 318 -23.07 -6.55 0.95
N TRP A 319 -21.82 -6.14 0.74
CA TRP A 319 -21.25 -5.87 -0.58
C TRP A 319 -19.90 -6.56 -0.73
N LYS A 320 -19.62 -7.07 -1.93
CA LYS A 320 -18.37 -7.76 -2.25
C LYS A 320 -17.24 -6.75 -2.38
N VAL A 321 -16.31 -6.76 -1.44
CA VAL A 321 -15.13 -5.89 -1.44
C VAL A 321 -13.88 -6.68 -1.82
N VAL A 322 -13.17 -6.20 -2.84
CA VAL A 322 -11.91 -6.81 -3.31
C VAL A 322 -10.84 -5.74 -3.51
N PHE A 323 -9.59 -6.17 -3.47
CA PHE A 323 -8.47 -5.33 -3.87
C PHE A 323 -7.77 -5.90 -5.11
N LEU A 324 -7.19 -5.03 -5.93
CA LEU A 324 -6.47 -5.39 -7.14
C LEU A 324 -5.14 -4.63 -7.20
N CYS A 325 -4.03 -5.36 -7.32
CA CYS A 325 -2.69 -4.79 -7.46
C CYS A 325 -1.87 -5.57 -8.50
N GLY A 326 -0.85 -4.93 -9.08
CA GLY A 326 -0.04 -5.51 -10.16
C GLY A 326 0.84 -6.71 -9.75
N VAL A 327 0.87 -7.09 -8.48
CA VAL A 327 1.68 -8.21 -7.98
C VAL A 327 1.05 -9.56 -8.31
N ALA A 328 -0.27 -9.60 -8.56
CA ALA A 328 -0.97 -10.81 -8.97
C ALA A 328 -0.96 -10.93 -10.51
N ALA A 329 0.09 -11.56 -11.05
CA ALA A 329 0.43 -11.55 -12.48
C ALA A 329 -0.58 -12.17 -13.47
N ASN A 330 -1.78 -12.60 -13.06
CA ASN A 330 -2.80 -13.20 -13.93
C ASN A 330 -4.25 -12.90 -13.51
N THR A 331 -4.49 -11.89 -12.67
CA THR A 331 -5.86 -11.60 -12.24
C THR A 331 -6.67 -11.00 -13.41
N PRO A 332 -7.82 -11.59 -13.80
CA PRO A 332 -8.69 -11.05 -14.82
C PRO A 332 -9.37 -9.77 -14.30
N VAL A 333 -8.70 -8.62 -14.48
CA VAL A 333 -9.03 -7.34 -13.81
C VAL A 333 -10.46 -6.90 -14.17
N ALA A 334 -10.83 -6.97 -15.45
CA ALA A 334 -12.14 -6.53 -15.92
C ALA A 334 -13.29 -7.41 -15.36
N GLU A 335 -13.11 -8.74 -15.38
CA GLU A 335 -14.06 -9.71 -14.84
C GLU A 335 -14.19 -9.58 -13.32
N THR A 336 -13.08 -9.31 -12.63
CA THR A 336 -13.09 -9.07 -11.19
C THR A 336 -13.86 -7.79 -10.85
N ILE A 337 -13.66 -6.71 -11.62
CA ILE A 337 -14.46 -5.48 -11.48
C ILE A 337 -15.94 -5.74 -11.73
N ALA A 338 -16.29 -6.57 -12.73
CA ALA A 338 -17.68 -6.90 -13.03
C ALA A 338 -18.40 -7.61 -11.86
N THR A 339 -17.71 -8.54 -11.20
CA THR A 339 -18.26 -9.44 -10.17
C THR A 339 -18.30 -8.87 -8.75
N HIS A 340 -17.64 -7.74 -8.49
CA HIS A 340 -17.52 -7.11 -7.16
C HIS A 340 -18.17 -5.72 -7.09
N ASP A 341 -18.58 -5.30 -5.90
CA ASP A 341 -19.30 -4.04 -5.69
C ASP A 341 -18.35 -2.89 -5.32
N VAL A 342 -17.30 -3.19 -4.55
CA VAL A 342 -16.30 -2.22 -4.10
C VAL A 342 -14.90 -2.74 -4.45
N ILE A 343 -14.19 -1.97 -5.28
CA ILE A 343 -12.88 -2.34 -5.80
C ILE A 343 -11.85 -1.33 -5.28
N VAL A 344 -10.86 -1.80 -4.51
CA VAL A 344 -9.70 -0.99 -4.09
C VAL A 344 -8.53 -1.31 -5.01
N ILE A 345 -8.00 -0.32 -5.73
CA ILE A 345 -7.09 -0.59 -6.85
C ILE A 345 -5.98 0.45 -7.01
N THR A 346 -4.82 0.02 -7.51
CA THR A 346 -3.80 0.96 -7.98
C THR A 346 -4.21 1.56 -9.33
N PRO A 347 -4.11 2.89 -9.53
CA PRO A 347 -4.68 3.54 -10.72
C PRO A 347 -4.09 3.05 -12.05
N GLN A 348 -2.84 2.57 -12.05
CA GLN A 348 -2.19 2.07 -13.25
C GLN A 348 -2.93 0.86 -13.87
N LEU A 349 -3.61 0.04 -13.07
CA LEU A 349 -4.40 -1.08 -13.61
C LEU A 349 -5.60 -0.60 -14.42
N ILE A 350 -6.28 0.47 -13.98
CA ILE A 350 -7.37 1.08 -14.75
C ILE A 350 -6.82 1.77 -16.00
N VAL A 351 -5.67 2.46 -15.91
CA VAL A 351 -5.00 3.03 -17.10
C VAL A 351 -4.70 1.95 -18.14
N ASN A 352 -4.19 0.79 -17.71
CA ASN A 352 -3.91 -0.33 -18.61
C ASN A 352 -5.21 -0.86 -19.27
N LEU A 353 -6.31 -0.99 -18.52
CA LEU A 353 -7.61 -1.39 -19.08
C LEU A 353 -8.15 -0.39 -20.10
N LEU A 354 -8.02 0.91 -19.83
CA LEU A 354 -8.47 1.98 -20.74
C LEU A 354 -7.62 2.06 -22.02
N ASN A 355 -6.35 1.66 -21.97
CA ASN A 355 -5.47 1.64 -23.14
C ASN A 355 -5.67 0.37 -23.99
N ASN A 356 -5.88 -0.78 -23.36
CA ASN A 356 -6.01 -2.08 -24.02
C ASN A 356 -7.37 -2.30 -24.70
N SER A 357 -8.40 -1.50 -24.37
CA SER A 357 -9.74 -1.63 -24.99
C SER A 357 -9.76 -1.41 -26.51
N ASN A 358 -8.63 -1.00 -27.11
CA ASN A 358 -8.49 -0.75 -28.55
C ASN A 358 -7.80 -1.89 -29.32
N GLU A 359 -7.28 -2.94 -28.67
CA GLU A 359 -6.58 -4.05 -29.33
C GLU A 359 -7.21 -5.41 -28.93
N ASN A 360 -7.82 -6.09 -29.92
CA ASN A 360 -8.21 -7.52 -29.92
C ASN A 360 -9.13 -8.04 -28.78
N ASN A 361 -10.42 -8.24 -29.10
CA ASN A 361 -11.38 -9.20 -28.50
C ASN A 361 -11.48 -9.33 -26.96
N SER A 362 -11.06 -8.31 -26.21
CA SER A 362 -11.15 -8.27 -24.74
C SER A 362 -12.35 -7.42 -24.31
N VAL A 363 -13.03 -7.81 -23.22
CA VAL A 363 -14.23 -7.12 -22.67
C VAL A 363 -14.02 -5.60 -22.62
N LEU A 364 -14.90 -4.83 -23.31
CA LEU A 364 -14.77 -3.38 -23.42
C LEU A 364 -14.99 -2.73 -22.04
N PHE A 365 -13.91 -2.28 -21.42
CA PHE A 365 -13.97 -1.60 -20.12
C PHE A 365 -14.30 -0.12 -20.29
N SER A 366 -15.25 0.38 -19.51
CA SER A 366 -15.63 1.80 -19.48
C SER A 366 -15.74 2.28 -18.04
N LEU A 367 -15.32 3.51 -17.77
CA LEU A 367 -15.45 4.17 -16.47
C LEU A 367 -16.91 4.27 -15.98
N SER A 368 -17.88 4.26 -16.91
CA SER A 368 -19.31 4.20 -16.60
C SER A 368 -19.74 2.90 -15.89
N SER A 369 -18.86 1.89 -15.83
CA SER A 369 -19.07 0.70 -15.00
C SER A 369 -19.04 1.01 -13.50
N PHE A 370 -18.40 2.12 -13.11
CA PHE A 370 -18.44 2.64 -11.76
C PHE A 370 -19.53 3.70 -11.63
N SER A 371 -20.01 3.86 -10.41
CA SER A 371 -20.99 4.87 -10.00
C SER A 371 -20.41 5.90 -9.03
N LEU A 372 -19.27 5.58 -8.40
CA LEU A 372 -18.50 6.45 -7.51
C LEU A 372 -17.02 6.06 -7.60
N MET A 373 -16.13 7.04 -7.71
CA MET A 373 -14.68 6.87 -7.73
C MET A 373 -14.03 7.75 -6.66
N PHE A 374 -13.27 7.13 -5.75
CA PHE A 374 -12.44 7.83 -4.78
C PHE A 374 -11.01 7.97 -5.28
N PHE A 375 -10.43 9.16 -5.14
CA PHE A 375 -9.03 9.46 -5.41
C PHE A 375 -8.32 9.82 -4.09
N ASP A 376 -7.60 8.86 -3.52
CA ASP A 376 -6.77 9.11 -2.33
C ASP A 376 -5.50 9.90 -2.71
N GLU A 377 -5.11 10.88 -1.91
CA GLU A 377 -4.09 11.89 -2.27
C GLU A 377 -4.37 12.55 -3.63
N ALA A 378 -5.60 13.04 -3.77
CA ALA A 378 -6.15 13.67 -4.97
C ALA A 378 -5.30 14.80 -5.58
N HIS A 379 -4.44 15.46 -4.79
CA HIS A 379 -3.53 16.50 -5.28
C HIS A 379 -2.52 15.99 -6.33
N HIS A 380 -2.33 14.67 -6.45
CA HIS A 380 -1.51 14.06 -7.51
C HIS A 380 -2.18 14.06 -8.89
N ALA A 381 -3.45 14.42 -9.03
CA ALA A 381 -4.16 14.45 -10.31
C ALA A 381 -3.70 15.60 -11.22
N ASP A 382 -2.43 15.59 -11.62
CA ASP A 382 -1.79 16.58 -12.49
C ASP A 382 -0.78 15.91 -13.44
N GLY A 383 -0.43 16.62 -14.52
CA GLY A 383 0.54 16.16 -15.52
C GLY A 383 0.21 14.78 -16.10
N ASN A 384 1.20 13.88 -16.10
CA ASN A 384 1.07 12.50 -16.61
C ASN A 384 0.78 11.47 -15.50
N HIS A 385 0.39 11.92 -14.30
CA HIS A 385 0.05 10.99 -13.22
C HIS A 385 -1.15 10.11 -13.62
N PRO A 386 -1.19 8.82 -13.26
CA PRO A 386 -2.29 7.92 -13.64
C PRO A 386 -3.70 8.44 -13.33
N TYR A 387 -3.88 9.21 -12.25
CA TYR A 387 -5.16 9.87 -11.95
C TYR A 387 -5.61 10.82 -13.05
N ASN A 388 -4.71 11.67 -13.54
CA ASN A 388 -5.03 12.61 -14.59
C ASN A 388 -5.32 11.90 -15.91
N VAL A 389 -4.62 10.78 -16.20
CA VAL A 389 -4.90 9.94 -17.37
C VAL A 389 -6.31 9.35 -17.32
N ILE A 390 -6.73 8.82 -16.16
CA ILE A 390 -8.09 8.31 -15.95
C ILE A 390 -9.12 9.43 -16.12
N MET A 391 -8.88 10.59 -15.50
CA MET A 391 -9.81 11.71 -15.60
C MET A 391 -9.87 12.32 -16.99
N ASN A 392 -8.79 12.27 -17.77
CA ASN A 392 -8.85 12.65 -19.18
C ASN A 392 -9.86 11.79 -19.96
N ASN A 393 -9.89 10.48 -19.70
CA ASN A 393 -10.90 9.59 -20.30
C ASN A 393 -12.32 9.92 -19.80
N TYR A 394 -12.48 10.21 -18.50
CA TYR A 394 -13.76 10.67 -17.93
C TYR A 394 -14.26 11.96 -18.62
N HIS A 395 -13.39 12.96 -18.79
CA HIS A 395 -13.71 14.21 -19.48
C HIS A 395 -14.06 13.98 -20.94
N ASP A 396 -13.31 13.14 -21.66
CA ASP A 396 -13.60 12.77 -23.04
C ASP A 396 -15.00 12.12 -23.15
N MET A 397 -15.36 11.22 -22.22
CA MET A 397 -16.70 10.61 -22.18
C MET A 397 -17.80 11.65 -21.90
N LYS A 398 -17.57 12.55 -20.94
CA LYS A 398 -18.50 13.64 -20.58
C LYS A 398 -18.79 14.57 -21.75
N HIS A 399 -17.76 14.97 -22.50
CA HIS A 399 -17.88 15.87 -23.64
C HIS A 399 -18.40 15.18 -24.91
N ALA A 400 -18.03 13.92 -25.16
CA ALA A 400 -18.48 13.19 -26.33
C ALA A 400 -19.90 12.60 -26.19
N GLY A 401 -20.52 12.68 -25.01
CA GLY A 401 -21.80 12.04 -24.71
C GLY A 401 -21.74 10.51 -24.75
N LYS A 402 -20.54 9.92 -24.68
CA LYS A 402 -20.32 8.46 -24.78
C LYS A 402 -20.52 7.80 -23.42
N ILE A 403 -21.77 7.69 -22.99
CA ILE A 403 -22.19 6.98 -21.77
C ILE A 403 -22.93 5.71 -22.20
N LEU A 404 -22.62 4.56 -21.60
CA LEU A 404 -23.33 3.31 -21.88
C LEU A 404 -24.80 3.41 -21.46
N ASP A 405 -25.70 2.78 -22.22
CA ASP A 405 -27.14 2.77 -21.94
C ASP A 405 -27.44 2.32 -20.50
N GLY A 406 -28.29 3.07 -19.81
CA GLY A 406 -28.68 2.81 -18.42
C GLY A 406 -27.61 3.10 -17.37
N LYS A 407 -26.43 3.59 -17.76
CA LYS A 407 -25.38 4.00 -16.82
C LYS A 407 -25.22 5.52 -16.77
N ARG A 408 -24.50 6.00 -15.76
CA ARG A 408 -24.10 7.40 -15.59
C ARG A 408 -22.59 7.49 -15.44
N LEU A 409 -22.05 8.69 -15.62
CA LEU A 409 -20.69 8.94 -15.18
C LEU A 409 -20.61 8.79 -13.65
N PRO A 410 -19.53 8.21 -13.12
CA PRO A 410 -19.35 8.05 -11.69
C PRO A 410 -19.21 9.40 -11.00
N GLN A 411 -19.78 9.51 -9.79
CA GLN A 411 -19.45 10.60 -8.89
C GLN A 411 -17.96 10.55 -8.55
N ILE A 412 -17.30 11.70 -8.46
CA ILE A 412 -15.88 11.81 -8.14
C ILE A 412 -15.69 12.39 -6.74
N VAL A 413 -14.96 11.68 -5.89
CA VAL A 413 -14.59 12.16 -4.55
C VAL A 413 -13.07 12.13 -4.39
N GLY A 414 -12.46 13.30 -4.27
CA GLY A 414 -11.04 13.42 -3.95
C GLY A 414 -10.81 13.53 -2.45
N LEU A 415 -9.77 12.87 -1.93
CA LEU A 415 -9.35 12.98 -0.53
C LEU A 415 -7.93 13.53 -0.51
N THR A 416 -7.67 14.56 0.30
CA THR A 416 -6.29 15.01 0.52
C THR A 416 -6.08 15.70 1.86
N ALA A 417 -4.85 15.63 2.38
CA ALA A 417 -4.45 16.38 3.56
C ALA A 417 -4.15 17.86 3.28
N SER A 418 -3.69 18.16 2.07
CA SER A 418 -3.32 19.50 1.65
C SER A 418 -3.44 19.60 0.13
N LEU A 419 -3.99 20.71 -0.35
CA LEU A 419 -4.02 21.01 -1.78
C LEU A 419 -2.63 21.36 -2.33
N GLY A 420 -1.70 21.74 -1.43
CA GLY A 420 -0.48 22.46 -1.81
C GLY A 420 -0.82 23.82 -2.43
N ILE A 421 0.18 24.56 -2.91
CA ILE A 421 -0.04 25.82 -3.64
C ILE A 421 0.70 25.85 -4.99
N GLY A 422 1.25 24.72 -5.44
CA GLY A 422 2.09 24.66 -6.64
C GLY A 422 3.25 25.67 -6.57
N SER A 423 3.44 26.46 -7.63
CA SER A 423 4.46 27.53 -7.67
C SER A 423 3.96 28.89 -7.17
N ALA A 424 2.74 28.97 -6.62
CA ALA A 424 2.12 30.22 -6.20
C ALA A 424 2.94 30.98 -5.15
N GLN A 425 2.99 32.30 -5.28
CA GLN A 425 3.62 33.22 -4.33
C GLN A 425 2.61 33.98 -3.47
N ASN A 426 1.34 33.98 -3.85
CA ASN A 426 0.26 34.69 -3.17
C ASN A 426 -1.04 33.87 -3.19
N ALA A 427 -2.03 34.35 -2.44
CA ALA A 427 -3.30 33.65 -2.27
C ALA A 427 -4.11 33.55 -3.58
N SER A 428 -4.03 34.53 -4.47
CA SER A 428 -4.75 34.52 -5.76
C SER A 428 -4.22 33.41 -6.68
N GLU A 429 -2.89 33.31 -6.83
CA GLU A 429 -2.25 32.23 -7.60
C GLU A 429 -2.52 30.85 -6.98
N ALA A 430 -2.64 30.76 -5.65
CA ALA A 430 -3.01 29.53 -4.98
C ALA A 430 -4.47 29.13 -5.27
N VAL A 431 -5.40 30.08 -5.36
CA VAL A 431 -6.77 29.79 -5.80
C VAL A 431 -6.79 29.25 -7.24
N GLU A 432 -6.01 29.82 -8.16
CA GLU A 432 -5.88 29.29 -9.53
C GLU A 432 -5.34 27.85 -9.56
N HIS A 433 -4.42 27.53 -8.64
CA HIS A 433 -3.91 26.18 -8.45
C HIS A 433 -5.00 25.23 -7.95
N PHE A 434 -5.86 25.64 -7.01
CA PHE A 434 -6.99 24.84 -6.52
C PHE A 434 -7.99 24.59 -7.65
N VAL A 435 -8.35 25.63 -8.41
CA VAL A 435 -9.21 25.51 -9.59
C VAL A 435 -8.62 24.53 -10.60
N LYS A 436 -7.30 24.55 -10.83
CA LYS A 436 -6.62 23.60 -11.71
C LYS A 436 -6.79 22.15 -11.24
N ILE A 437 -6.51 21.84 -9.97
CA ILE A 437 -6.64 20.48 -9.43
C ILE A 437 -8.09 20.01 -9.48
N CYS A 438 -9.03 20.86 -9.05
CA CYS A 438 -10.46 20.57 -9.08
C CYS A 438 -10.97 20.34 -10.52
N ALA A 439 -10.51 21.13 -11.49
CA ALA A 439 -10.85 20.93 -12.90
C ALA A 439 -10.30 19.62 -13.46
N ASN A 440 -9.07 19.23 -13.10
CA ASN A 440 -8.52 17.93 -13.51
C ASN A 440 -9.40 16.76 -13.02
N LEU A 441 -9.98 16.88 -11.82
CA LEU A 441 -10.86 15.87 -11.21
C LEU A 441 -12.36 16.06 -11.47
N ASP A 442 -12.78 17.06 -12.26
CA ASP A 442 -14.21 17.41 -12.45
C ASP A 442 -14.97 17.71 -11.15
N ILE A 443 -14.28 18.30 -10.17
CA ILE A 443 -14.82 18.58 -8.83
C ILE A 443 -15.28 20.04 -8.73
N THR A 444 -16.58 20.23 -8.51
CA THR A 444 -17.16 21.58 -8.37
C THR A 444 -17.26 22.07 -6.93
N VAL A 445 -17.07 21.19 -5.94
CA VAL A 445 -17.15 21.53 -4.51
C VAL A 445 -15.84 21.23 -3.81
N LEU A 446 -15.20 22.28 -3.28
CA LEU A 446 -14.09 22.15 -2.35
C LEU A 446 -14.63 22.11 -0.92
N SER A 447 -14.51 20.95 -0.27
CA SER A 447 -15.05 20.68 1.06
C SER A 447 -13.94 20.63 2.11
N TYR A 448 -14.03 21.47 3.13
CA TYR A 448 -13.05 21.57 4.21
C TYR A 448 -13.75 22.06 5.49
N VAL A 449 -13.12 21.85 6.65
CA VAL A 449 -13.72 22.21 7.94
C VAL A 449 -13.67 23.72 8.15
N HIS A 450 -14.82 24.36 8.28
CA HIS A 450 -14.99 25.77 8.61
C HIS A 450 -16.00 26.02 9.75
N GLU A 451 -16.97 25.13 9.98
CA GLU A 451 -17.96 25.27 11.06
C GLU A 451 -17.47 24.61 12.36
N ASN A 452 -16.91 23.40 12.28
CA ASN A 452 -16.51 22.61 13.45
C ASN A 452 -14.98 22.64 13.69
N ILE A 453 -14.34 23.79 13.49
CA ILE A 453 -12.88 23.96 13.62
C ILE A 453 -12.39 23.62 15.03
N ASP A 454 -13.15 23.96 16.07
CA ASP A 454 -12.74 23.72 17.46
C ASP A 454 -12.72 22.22 17.81
N GLU A 455 -13.70 21.44 17.31
CA GLU A 455 -13.70 19.98 17.44
C GLU A 455 -12.51 19.36 16.69
N LEU A 456 -12.22 19.86 15.49
CA LEU A 456 -11.07 19.42 14.70
C LEU A 456 -9.75 19.69 15.44
N ARG A 457 -9.57 20.88 16.03
CA ARG A 457 -8.36 21.26 16.78
C ARG A 457 -8.18 20.43 18.05
N ALA A 458 -9.28 20.12 18.74
CA ALA A 458 -9.25 19.26 19.92
C ALA A 458 -8.85 17.81 19.56
N PHE A 459 -9.28 17.31 18.41
CA PHE A 459 -8.98 15.95 17.96
C PHE A 459 -7.58 15.82 17.32
N SER A 460 -7.15 16.83 16.58
CA SER A 460 -5.87 16.85 15.87
C SER A 460 -5.01 18.00 16.40
N SER A 461 -4.21 17.73 17.43
CA SER A 461 -3.21 18.70 17.89
C SER A 461 -2.20 18.95 16.77
N ILE A 462 -2.10 20.21 16.33
CA ILE A 462 -1.03 20.66 15.44
C ILE A 462 0.28 20.50 16.22
N ALA A 463 1.25 19.78 15.67
CA ALA A 463 2.56 19.68 16.29
C ALA A 463 3.19 21.07 16.31
N ALA A 464 3.86 21.45 17.40
CA ALA A 464 4.66 22.66 17.41
C ALA A 464 5.87 22.42 16.48
N ASP A 465 5.95 23.19 15.41
CA ASP A 465 7.11 23.20 14.51
C ASP A 465 8.21 24.04 15.15
N GLU A 466 9.35 23.42 15.41
CA GLU A 466 10.54 24.06 15.94
C GLU A 466 11.69 23.89 14.95
N THR A 467 12.49 24.94 14.77
CA THR A 467 13.71 24.87 13.96
C THR A 467 14.92 25.15 14.83
N LYS A 468 15.92 24.28 14.73
CA LYS A 468 17.18 24.38 15.45
C LYS A 468 18.33 24.39 14.44
N LEU A 469 18.89 25.57 14.24
CA LEU A 469 20.10 25.75 13.44
C LEU A 469 21.33 25.47 14.32
N VAL A 470 22.10 24.45 13.96
CA VAL A 470 23.39 24.14 14.56
C VAL A 470 24.48 24.58 13.59
N PRO A 471 25.08 25.76 13.76
CA PRO A 471 25.98 26.33 12.75
C PRO A 471 27.23 25.45 12.58
N PHE A 472 27.38 24.83 11.41
CA PHE A 472 28.61 24.15 11.02
C PHE A 472 29.30 24.93 9.90
N ASN A 473 30.47 25.51 10.20
CA ASN A 473 31.22 26.26 9.21
C ASN A 473 32.42 25.43 8.69
N ILE A 474 32.20 24.82 7.52
CA ILE A 474 33.22 24.05 6.78
C ILE A 474 34.53 24.84 6.60
N LYS A 475 34.47 26.18 6.49
CA LYS A 475 35.66 27.02 6.26
C LYS A 475 36.53 27.22 7.50
N THR A 476 35.97 27.04 8.69
CA THR A 476 36.71 27.18 9.96
C THR A 476 37.12 25.83 10.54
N ASP A 477 36.42 24.76 10.17
CA ASP A 477 36.77 23.42 10.61
C ASP A 477 38.02 22.89 9.88
N SER A 478 39.05 22.49 10.64
CA SER A 478 40.33 22.08 10.09
C SER A 478 40.25 20.77 9.29
N ILE A 479 39.41 19.83 9.72
CA ILE A 479 39.27 18.51 9.08
C ILE A 479 38.49 18.67 7.78
N ALA A 480 37.36 19.37 7.81
CA ALA A 480 36.55 19.67 6.64
C ALA A 480 37.36 20.50 5.62
N THR A 481 38.12 21.51 6.07
CA THR A 481 39.02 22.28 5.19
C THR A 481 40.10 21.40 4.57
N GLY A 482 40.66 20.45 5.33
CA GLY A 482 41.62 19.48 4.81
C GLY A 482 41.02 18.57 3.74
N ILE A 483 39.82 18.04 3.94
CA ILE A 483 39.09 17.27 2.92
C ILE A 483 38.79 18.13 1.67
N MET A 484 38.39 19.39 1.87
CA MET A 484 38.15 20.34 0.78
C MET A 484 39.40 20.61 -0.06
N ASN A 485 40.58 20.63 0.57
CA ASN A 485 41.85 20.74 -0.14
C ASN A 485 42.18 19.48 -0.94
N LEU A 486 41.77 18.29 -0.48
CA LEU A 486 41.92 17.06 -1.26
C LEU A 486 41.06 17.06 -2.53
N PHE A 487 39.81 17.55 -2.49
CA PHE A 487 39.00 17.71 -3.71
C PHE A 487 39.75 18.54 -4.76
N LYS A 488 40.34 19.67 -4.35
CA LYS A 488 41.12 20.53 -5.26
C LYS A 488 42.32 19.78 -5.86
N ARG A 489 43.02 18.96 -5.07
CA ARG A 489 44.15 18.14 -5.57
C ARG A 489 43.69 17.11 -6.60
N PHE A 490 42.57 16.43 -6.37
CA PHE A 490 42.00 15.50 -7.35
C PHE A 490 41.52 16.22 -8.63
N GLU A 491 40.95 17.41 -8.51
CA GLU A 491 40.56 18.22 -9.68
C GLU A 491 41.77 18.69 -10.50
N ILE A 492 42.86 19.07 -9.85
CA ILE A 492 44.13 19.38 -10.52
C ILE A 492 44.67 18.14 -11.25
N PHE A 493 44.58 16.97 -10.62
CA PHE A 493 45.00 15.70 -11.22
C PHE A 493 44.15 15.35 -12.46
N LEU A 494 42.82 15.49 -12.38
CA LEU A 494 41.93 15.33 -13.54
C LEU A 494 42.30 16.28 -14.68
N ASN A 495 42.56 17.55 -14.36
CA ASN A 495 42.99 18.55 -15.35
C ASN A 495 44.32 18.16 -16.02
N LYS A 496 45.29 17.63 -15.25
CA LYS A 496 46.57 17.12 -15.78
C LYS A 496 46.35 15.97 -16.76
N ILE A 497 45.49 15.01 -16.42
CA ILE A 497 45.15 13.89 -17.31
C ILE A 497 44.46 14.40 -18.58
N VAL A 498 43.44 15.24 -18.46
CA VAL A 498 42.69 15.78 -19.62
C VAL A 498 43.61 16.54 -20.58
N ARG A 499 44.58 17.29 -20.07
CA ARG A 499 45.57 18.01 -20.89
C ARG A 499 46.52 17.06 -21.63
N SER A 500 46.86 15.91 -21.07
CA SER A 500 47.71 14.89 -21.70
C SER A 500 47.02 14.08 -22.81
N VAL A 501 45.70 14.16 -22.94
CA VAL A 501 44.96 13.45 -24.01
C VAL A 501 45.39 13.99 -25.38
N PRO A 502 45.92 13.14 -26.30
CA PRO A 502 46.38 13.55 -27.63
C PRO A 502 45.30 14.26 -28.44
N MET A 503 45.69 15.23 -29.28
CA MET A 503 44.75 15.99 -30.12
C MET A 503 43.96 15.11 -31.10
N SER A 504 44.50 13.95 -31.51
CA SER A 504 43.81 12.97 -32.37
C SER A 504 42.52 12.43 -31.74
N ASP A 505 42.47 12.30 -30.41
CA ASP A 505 41.28 11.84 -29.68
C ASP A 505 40.28 12.98 -29.40
N LYS A 506 40.71 14.24 -29.57
CA LYS A 506 39.89 15.44 -29.34
C LYS A 506 39.02 15.82 -30.56
N ILE A 507 39.33 15.34 -31.77
CA ILE A 507 38.78 15.90 -33.02
C ILE A 507 37.64 15.06 -33.65
N HIS A 508 37.49 13.77 -33.31
CA HIS A 508 36.59 12.89 -34.08
C HIS A 508 35.26 12.48 -33.43
N ASP A 509 34.99 12.84 -32.16
CA ASP A 509 33.74 12.43 -31.50
C ASP A 509 33.22 13.55 -30.57
N ASN A 510 32.07 14.14 -30.92
CA ASN A 510 31.42 15.20 -30.13
C ASN A 510 31.18 14.76 -28.66
N SER A 511 31.01 13.46 -28.42
CA SER A 511 30.82 12.90 -27.08
C SER A 511 32.08 13.01 -26.20
N ASN A 512 33.28 12.84 -26.78
CA ASN A 512 34.54 12.97 -26.07
C ASN A 512 34.81 14.44 -25.69
N GLN A 513 34.49 15.39 -26.58
CA GLN A 513 34.67 16.81 -26.28
C GLN A 513 33.81 17.27 -25.11
N ASP A 514 32.53 16.88 -25.08
CA ASP A 514 31.62 17.18 -23.96
C ASP A 514 32.11 16.56 -22.64
N LEU A 515 32.58 15.30 -22.66
CA LEU A 515 33.18 14.67 -21.49
C LEU A 515 34.39 15.48 -20.96
N LEU A 516 35.35 15.80 -21.83
CA LEU A 516 36.56 16.51 -21.44
C LEU A 516 36.22 17.91 -20.91
N LEU A 517 35.27 18.61 -21.52
CA LEU A 517 34.78 19.90 -21.04
C LEU A 517 34.16 19.78 -19.63
N LYS A 518 33.36 18.72 -19.38
CA LYS A 518 32.76 18.47 -18.06
C LYS A 518 33.79 18.15 -16.99
N LEU A 519 34.84 17.40 -17.32
CA LEU A 519 35.94 17.10 -16.40
C LEU A 519 36.73 18.37 -16.01
N LEU A 520 36.91 19.31 -16.94
CA LEU A 520 37.60 20.58 -16.71
C LEU A 520 36.78 21.60 -15.90
N ASN A 521 35.47 21.40 -15.77
CA ASN A 521 34.55 22.34 -15.11
C ASN A 521 33.77 21.68 -13.96
N PRO A 522 34.46 21.23 -12.89
CA PRO A 522 33.79 20.72 -11.69
C PRO A 522 32.95 21.82 -11.01
N PRO A 523 31.75 21.52 -10.49
CA PRO A 523 30.95 22.49 -9.74
C PRO A 523 31.73 23.09 -8.57
N HIS A 524 31.52 24.38 -8.29
CA HIS A 524 32.27 25.10 -7.24
C HIS A 524 31.97 24.60 -5.82
N ASP A 525 30.70 24.33 -5.53
CA ASP A 525 30.24 23.88 -4.21
C ASP A 525 30.40 22.36 -4.07
N LYS A 526 31.50 21.93 -3.43
CA LYS A 526 31.89 20.51 -3.28
C LYS A 526 30.97 19.73 -2.34
N CYS A 527 30.16 20.40 -1.55
CA CYS A 527 29.19 19.77 -0.64
C CYS A 527 27.78 19.67 -1.27
N SER A 528 27.59 20.22 -2.47
CA SER A 528 26.29 20.25 -3.12
C SER A 528 25.92 18.92 -3.78
N LYS A 529 24.61 18.65 -3.88
CA LYS A 529 24.08 17.55 -4.69
C LYS A 529 24.45 17.66 -6.18
N VAL A 530 24.75 18.88 -6.65
CA VAL A 530 25.21 19.15 -8.01
C VAL A 530 26.60 18.55 -8.24
N TYR A 531 27.51 18.69 -7.26
CA TYR A 531 28.83 18.07 -7.30
C TYR A 531 28.75 16.54 -7.26
N GLU A 532 27.85 15.99 -6.42
CA GLU A 532 27.59 14.54 -6.37
C GLU A 532 27.11 13.98 -7.72
N THR A 533 26.15 14.69 -8.33
CA THR A 533 25.60 14.33 -9.64
C THR A 533 26.67 14.41 -10.72
N TRP A 534 27.54 15.43 -10.67
CA TRP A 534 28.64 15.61 -11.62
C TRP A 534 29.59 14.41 -11.64
N PHE A 535 30.20 14.03 -10.50
CA PHE A 535 31.15 12.91 -10.52
C PHE A 535 30.45 11.57 -10.79
N SER A 536 29.23 11.38 -10.28
CA SER A 536 28.50 10.12 -10.44
C SER A 536 28.09 9.87 -11.90
N GLN A 537 27.58 10.90 -12.58
CA GLN A 537 27.26 10.80 -14.01
C GLN A 537 28.51 10.58 -14.86
N LEU A 538 29.63 11.24 -14.53
CA LEU A 538 30.89 11.03 -15.23
C LEU A 538 31.38 9.59 -15.07
N LEU A 539 31.38 9.08 -13.83
CA LEU A 539 31.86 7.73 -13.50
C LEU A 539 31.04 6.62 -14.15
N VAL A 540 29.71 6.75 -14.16
CA VAL A 540 28.79 5.67 -14.63
C VAL A 540 28.34 5.87 -16.09
N GLY A 541 28.22 7.11 -16.53
CA GLY A 541 27.58 7.49 -17.79
C GLY A 541 28.56 7.89 -18.89
N PHE A 542 29.49 8.81 -18.61
CA PHE A 542 30.31 9.41 -19.66
C PHE A 542 31.65 8.70 -19.87
N VAL A 543 32.47 8.55 -18.83
CA VAL A 543 33.84 8.02 -18.94
C VAL A 543 33.87 6.58 -19.51
N PRO A 544 32.97 5.66 -19.12
CA PRO A 544 32.97 4.32 -19.69
C PRO A 544 32.48 4.24 -21.15
N LEU A 545 31.83 5.28 -21.67
CA LEU A 545 31.39 5.32 -23.06
C LEU A 545 32.38 6.05 -23.96
N ALA A 546 33.36 6.75 -23.38
CA ALA A 546 34.31 7.55 -24.12
C ALA A 546 35.42 6.71 -24.76
N LYS A 547 35.78 7.08 -26.00
CA LYS A 547 36.89 6.49 -26.75
C LYS A 547 38.21 7.09 -26.26
N LEU A 548 38.59 6.75 -25.04
CA LEU A 548 39.88 7.12 -24.43
C LEU A 548 40.81 5.90 -24.38
N GLU A 549 42.12 6.12 -24.34
CA GLU A 549 43.08 5.04 -24.07
C GLU A 549 42.77 4.35 -22.72
N ARG A 550 42.97 3.02 -22.64
CA ARG A 550 42.63 2.21 -21.46
C ARG A 550 43.22 2.77 -20.17
N LEU A 551 44.49 3.16 -20.18
CA LEU A 551 45.19 3.66 -18.99
C LEU A 551 44.65 5.02 -18.55
N ILE A 552 44.43 5.95 -19.49
CA ILE A 552 43.83 7.27 -19.23
C ILE A 552 42.44 7.10 -18.63
N ARG A 553 41.62 6.24 -19.24
CA ARG A 553 40.26 5.97 -18.79
C ARG A 553 40.23 5.42 -17.37
N PHE A 554 41.08 4.43 -17.08
CA PHE A 554 41.20 3.83 -15.75
C PHE A 554 41.57 4.89 -14.70
N ARG A 555 42.58 5.73 -14.96
CA ARG A 555 43.00 6.79 -14.03
C ARG A 555 41.89 7.81 -13.75
N ILE A 556 41.10 8.19 -14.75
CA ILE A 556 39.94 9.08 -14.57
C ILE A 556 38.89 8.40 -13.69
N MET A 557 38.53 7.14 -13.97
CA MET A 557 37.53 6.41 -13.20
C MET A 557 37.95 6.26 -11.73
N THR A 558 39.20 5.83 -11.47
CA THR A 558 39.72 5.71 -10.11
C THR A 558 39.72 7.05 -9.38
N CYS A 559 40.11 8.14 -10.05
CA CYS A 559 40.05 9.49 -9.46
C CYS A 559 38.61 9.89 -9.08
N LEU A 560 37.63 9.65 -9.96
CA LEU A 560 36.21 9.95 -9.66
C LEU A 560 35.65 9.07 -8.54
N GLN A 561 36.07 7.80 -8.44
CA GLN A 561 35.71 6.93 -7.32
C GLN A 561 36.25 7.46 -5.99
N LEU A 562 37.51 7.90 -5.97
CA LEU A 562 38.16 8.49 -4.80
C LEU A 562 37.48 9.82 -4.39
N ILE A 563 37.11 10.68 -5.35
CA ILE A 563 36.26 11.85 -5.09
C ILE A 563 34.94 11.43 -4.42
N GLY A 564 34.30 10.34 -4.90
CA GLY A 564 33.08 9.81 -4.31
C GLY A 564 33.26 9.35 -2.85
N ILE A 565 34.38 8.72 -2.52
CA ILE A 565 34.71 8.33 -1.13
C ILE A 565 34.88 9.58 -0.26
N LEU A 566 35.63 10.59 -0.71
CA LEU A 566 35.80 11.83 0.05
C LEU A 566 34.48 12.58 0.25
N PHE A 567 33.63 12.63 -0.78
CA PHE A 567 32.33 13.28 -0.71
C PHE A 567 31.47 12.65 0.38
N ARG A 568 31.38 11.31 0.39
CA ARG A 568 30.66 10.60 1.44
C ARG A 568 31.33 10.71 2.81
N SER A 569 32.66 10.69 2.87
CA SER A 569 33.39 10.86 4.14
C SER A 569 33.14 12.23 4.77
N LEU A 570 33.09 13.30 3.96
CA LEU A 570 32.72 14.64 4.41
C LEU A 570 31.27 14.70 4.87
N ASP A 571 30.35 14.09 4.13
CA ASP A 571 28.94 13.99 4.51
C ASP A 571 28.77 13.29 5.88
N HIS A 572 29.53 12.23 6.13
CA HIS A 572 29.55 11.57 7.43
C HIS A 572 30.10 12.48 8.52
N TYR A 573 31.20 13.18 8.23
CA TYR A 573 31.86 14.06 9.20
C TYR A 573 30.96 15.23 9.62
N ILE A 574 30.14 15.74 8.69
CA ILE A 574 29.18 16.81 8.98
C ILE A 574 28.05 16.34 9.91
N HIS A 575 27.62 15.08 9.79
CA HIS A 575 26.38 14.61 10.43
C HIS A 575 26.56 13.62 11.58
N PHE A 576 27.72 12.98 11.70
CA PHE A 576 28.03 11.97 12.70
C PHE A 576 29.34 12.32 13.43
N PRO A 577 29.60 11.68 14.59
CA PRO A 577 30.90 11.76 15.23
C PRO A 577 32.04 11.39 14.26
N SER A 578 33.18 12.04 14.39
CA SER A 578 34.29 11.90 13.44
C SER A 578 34.82 10.48 13.31
N CYS A 579 34.68 9.65 14.35
CA CYS A 579 35.05 8.23 14.33
C CYS A 579 34.26 7.44 13.27
N VAL A 580 32.99 7.81 13.02
CA VAL A 580 32.13 7.20 12.00
C VAL A 580 32.62 7.56 10.60
N ALA A 581 32.94 8.83 10.38
CA ALA A 581 33.52 9.31 9.12
C ALA A 581 34.88 8.67 8.83
N ARG A 582 35.73 8.54 9.85
CA ARG A 582 37.03 7.85 9.75
C ARG A 582 36.87 6.39 9.38
N LYS A 583 35.97 5.66 10.04
CA LYS A 583 35.69 4.25 9.75
C LYS A 583 35.18 4.04 8.32
N TYR A 584 34.26 4.88 7.87
CA TYR A 584 33.77 4.85 6.49
C TYR A 584 34.93 5.05 5.49
N PHE A 585 35.72 6.10 5.72
CA PHE A 585 36.84 6.45 4.87
C PHE A 585 37.89 5.31 4.79
N GLU A 586 38.31 4.76 5.93
CA GLU A 586 39.30 3.68 6.00
C GLU A 586 38.81 2.41 5.28
N ASN A 587 37.56 2.01 5.52
CA ASN A 587 36.97 0.84 4.89
C ASN A 587 36.92 0.98 3.37
N GLU A 588 36.32 2.06 2.86
CA GLU A 588 36.16 2.27 1.43
C GLU A 588 37.50 2.47 0.72
N PHE A 589 38.42 3.21 1.33
CA PHE A 589 39.74 3.44 0.75
C PHE A 589 40.56 2.14 0.68
N SER A 590 40.44 1.24 1.66
CA SER A 590 41.17 -0.03 1.67
C SER A 590 40.90 -0.89 0.43
N PHE A 591 39.67 -0.88 -0.09
CA PHE A 591 39.28 -1.64 -1.29
C PHE A 591 39.93 -1.09 -2.58
N ILE A 592 40.10 0.23 -2.67
CA ILE A 592 40.61 0.87 -3.89
C ILE A 592 42.14 1.03 -3.84
N ARG A 593 42.74 1.09 -2.65
CA ARG A 593 44.17 1.33 -2.42
C ARG A 593 45.09 0.46 -3.28
N HIS A 594 44.78 -0.83 -3.42
CA HIS A 594 45.64 -1.79 -4.13
C HIS A 594 45.56 -1.70 -5.66
N THR A 595 44.54 -1.04 -6.20
CA THR A 595 44.31 -0.91 -7.64
C THR A 595 44.59 0.50 -8.17
N ALA A 596 44.79 1.48 -7.27
CA ALA A 596 45.01 2.87 -7.63
C ALA A 596 46.47 3.19 -7.98
N ASP A 597 46.65 4.22 -8.82
CA ASP A 597 47.93 4.86 -9.12
C ASP A 597 48.54 5.47 -7.84
N GLN A 598 49.86 5.35 -7.66
CA GLN A 598 50.54 5.84 -6.45
C GLN A 598 50.32 7.35 -6.22
N GLU A 599 50.26 8.17 -7.27
CA GLU A 599 49.98 9.62 -7.16
C GLU A 599 48.59 9.87 -6.55
N LEU A 600 47.59 9.04 -6.88
CA LEU A 600 46.24 9.10 -6.31
C LEU A 600 46.21 8.60 -4.86
N VAL A 601 46.96 7.54 -4.55
CA VAL A 601 47.11 7.00 -3.20
C VAL A 601 47.74 8.05 -2.28
N ASP A 602 48.81 8.72 -2.72
CA ASP A 602 49.51 9.75 -1.94
C ASP A 602 48.63 10.99 -1.68
N ILE A 603 47.74 11.35 -2.61
CA ILE A 603 46.74 12.41 -2.38
C ILE A 603 45.77 11.96 -1.29
N MET A 604 45.27 10.73 -1.35
CA MET A 604 44.26 10.22 -0.41
C MET A 604 44.85 9.93 0.99
N GLU A 605 46.11 9.52 1.06
CA GLU A 605 46.85 9.29 2.30
C GLU A 605 46.96 10.56 3.16
N ALA A 606 46.93 11.75 2.52
CA ALA A 606 46.93 13.04 3.21
C ALA A 606 45.56 13.43 3.84
N CYS A 607 44.59 12.52 3.88
CA CYS A 607 43.28 12.79 4.47
C CYS A 607 43.36 13.01 5.99
N PRO A 608 42.88 14.15 6.51
CA PRO A 608 43.00 14.48 7.94
C PRO A 608 42.20 13.54 8.84
N LEU A 609 41.16 12.86 8.33
CA LEU A 609 40.35 11.90 9.08
C LEU A 609 41.18 10.79 9.74
N LYS A 610 42.33 10.42 9.16
CA LYS A 610 43.23 9.41 9.72
C LYS A 610 43.85 9.81 11.06
N THR A 611 43.98 11.10 11.31
CA THR A 611 44.59 11.64 12.55
C THR A 611 43.57 11.83 13.67
N VAL A 612 42.29 11.58 13.41
CA VAL A 612 41.22 11.88 14.35
C VAL A 612 41.13 10.77 15.40
N THR A 613 41.37 11.14 16.65
CA THR A 613 41.26 10.27 17.83
C THR A 613 39.85 10.24 18.42
N GLY A 614 38.87 10.82 17.71
CA GLY A 614 37.60 11.30 18.25
C GLY A 614 36.85 10.33 19.17
N ASP A 615 36.35 10.89 20.26
CA ASP A 615 35.29 10.30 21.09
C ASP A 615 33.94 10.41 20.37
N ASN A 616 32.95 9.62 20.80
CA ASN A 616 31.60 9.58 20.22
C ASN A 616 30.79 10.89 20.32
N ALA A 617 31.39 12.01 20.74
CA ALA A 617 30.71 13.23 21.15
C ALA A 617 31.22 14.51 20.45
N ASP A 618 31.98 14.42 19.37
CA ASP A 618 32.64 15.58 18.75
C ASP A 618 31.83 16.27 17.63
N ASN A 619 30.58 15.88 17.40
CA ASN A 619 29.70 16.50 16.41
C ASN A 619 28.48 17.18 17.07
N GLU A 620 28.41 18.51 16.98
CA GLU A 620 27.37 19.31 17.63
C GLU A 620 25.96 19.03 17.08
N LEU A 621 25.82 18.77 15.77
CA LEU A 621 24.54 18.46 15.13
C LEU A 621 23.99 17.12 15.65
N TYR A 622 24.85 16.10 15.71
CA TYR A 622 24.53 14.79 16.26
C TYR A 622 24.21 14.88 17.76
N ASN A 623 24.97 15.67 18.52
CA ASN A 623 24.72 15.90 19.94
C ASN A 623 23.40 16.63 20.20
N GLU A 624 23.00 17.56 19.35
CA GLU A 624 21.70 18.23 19.45
C GLU A 624 20.55 17.24 19.24
N LEU A 625 20.67 16.33 18.26
CA LEU A 625 19.73 15.23 18.07
C LEU A 625 19.66 14.32 19.31
N LEU A 626 20.81 13.87 19.83
CA LEU A 626 20.87 13.04 21.04
C LEU A 626 20.24 13.75 22.25
N ARG A 627 20.51 15.05 22.42
CA ARG A 627 19.96 15.85 23.50
C ARG A 627 18.44 15.91 23.43
N GLU A 628 17.88 16.12 22.23
CA GLU A 628 16.44 16.11 22.03
C GLU A 628 15.84 14.73 22.30
N LEU A 629 16.39 13.67 21.71
CA LEU A 629 15.88 12.31 21.93
C LEU A 629 15.91 11.94 23.41
N ARG A 630 17.05 12.09 24.09
CA ARG A 630 17.19 11.81 25.53
C ARG A 630 16.19 12.63 26.35
N SER A 631 16.02 13.92 26.04
CA SER A 631 15.06 14.81 26.73
C SER A 631 13.61 14.40 26.53
N GLN A 632 13.21 13.99 25.32
CA GLN A 632 11.84 13.53 25.05
C GLN A 632 11.54 12.18 25.69
N PHE A 633 12.43 11.20 25.52
CA PHE A 633 12.25 9.85 26.06
C PHE A 633 12.36 9.80 27.59
N ALA A 634 13.08 10.74 28.21
CA ALA A 634 13.04 10.89 29.67
C ALA A 634 11.69 11.42 30.19
N LYS A 635 10.93 12.14 29.36
CA LYS A 635 9.60 12.68 29.74
C LYS A 635 8.46 11.70 29.46
N LEU A 636 8.60 10.88 28.43
CA LEU A 636 7.58 9.95 27.94
C LEU A 636 8.22 8.58 27.70
N GLU A 637 8.03 7.67 28.64
CA GLU A 637 8.58 6.30 28.60
C GLU A 637 8.04 5.50 27.41
N ASP A 638 6.79 5.74 27.01
CA ASP A 638 6.15 5.17 25.80
C ASP A 638 6.25 6.09 24.57
N GLY A 639 7.16 7.06 24.64
CA GLY A 639 7.44 8.02 23.58
C GLY A 639 7.81 7.35 22.26
N ARG A 640 7.59 8.07 21.17
CA ARG A 640 7.94 7.61 19.82
C ARG A 640 8.55 8.75 19.03
N ALA A 641 9.64 8.43 18.33
CA ALA A 641 10.31 9.38 17.45
C ALA A 641 10.42 8.78 16.05
N ILE A 642 10.25 9.63 15.03
CA ILE A 642 10.59 9.33 13.65
C ILE A 642 11.61 10.38 13.23
N VAL A 643 12.81 9.93 12.84
CA VAL A 643 13.86 10.82 12.32
C VAL A 643 13.90 10.67 10.80
N PHE A 644 13.50 11.72 10.09
CA PHE A 644 13.58 11.75 8.64
C PHE A 644 15.00 12.11 8.19
N VAL A 645 15.56 11.31 7.29
CA VAL A 645 16.91 11.50 6.75
C VAL A 645 16.90 11.40 5.23
N SER A 646 17.90 12.00 4.58
CA SER A 646 17.91 12.19 3.13
C SER A 646 18.25 10.94 2.31
N THR A 647 18.99 9.99 2.89
CA THR A 647 19.46 8.79 2.18
C THR A 647 19.25 7.51 2.97
N ARG A 648 19.15 6.38 2.25
CA ARG A 648 18.97 5.03 2.84
C ARG A 648 20.18 4.63 3.68
N TYR A 649 21.36 4.95 3.18
CA TYR A 649 22.62 4.70 3.87
C TYR A 649 22.65 5.45 5.21
N PHE A 650 22.28 6.73 5.21
CA PHE A 650 22.20 7.54 6.42
C PHE A 650 21.22 6.93 7.44
N ALA A 651 20.07 6.43 6.98
CA ALA A 651 19.08 5.80 7.87
C ALA A 651 19.66 4.58 8.60
N GLY A 652 20.38 3.71 7.87
CA GLY A 652 21.09 2.58 8.47
C GLY A 652 22.15 3.03 9.47
N GLN A 653 23.05 3.93 9.05
CA GLN A 653 24.14 4.41 9.90
C GLN A 653 23.63 5.11 11.17
N LEU A 654 22.63 5.99 11.06
CA LEU A 654 22.04 6.67 12.20
C LEU A 654 21.43 5.67 13.19
N SER A 655 20.73 4.66 12.69
CA SER A 655 20.15 3.65 13.56
C SER A 655 21.23 2.85 14.31
N GLU A 656 22.36 2.54 13.68
CA GLU A 656 23.48 1.90 14.34
C GLU A 656 24.10 2.79 15.42
N GLU A 657 24.32 4.08 15.13
CA GLU A 657 24.92 5.01 16.10
C GLU A 657 24.00 5.31 17.29
N LEU A 658 22.69 5.49 17.05
CA LEU A 658 21.71 5.69 18.13
C LEU A 658 21.62 4.48 19.06
N ASN A 659 21.74 3.26 18.51
CA ASN A 659 21.73 2.03 19.31
C ASN A 659 23.02 1.82 20.13
N LYS A 660 24.10 2.58 19.89
CA LYS A 660 25.32 2.56 20.72
C LYS A 660 25.25 3.54 21.89
N ASP A 661 24.27 4.44 21.91
CA ASP A 661 24.16 5.47 22.94
C ASP A 661 23.69 4.89 24.28
N GLU A 662 24.55 4.92 25.30
CA GLU A 662 24.26 4.34 26.62
C GLU A 662 23.05 4.98 27.30
N SER A 663 22.83 6.28 27.12
CA SER A 663 21.68 6.97 27.74
C SER A 663 20.36 6.54 27.10
N LEU A 664 20.33 6.39 25.77
CA LEU A 664 19.15 5.86 25.08
C LEU A 664 18.92 4.39 25.43
N GLN A 665 19.96 3.58 25.55
CA GLN A 665 19.84 2.19 26.03
C GLN A 665 19.28 2.12 27.45
N MET A 666 19.73 2.99 28.37
CA MET A 666 19.19 3.08 29.74
C MET A 666 17.71 3.49 29.76
N LEU A 667 17.28 4.30 28.79
CA LEU A 667 15.87 4.68 28.59
C LEU A 667 15.06 3.62 27.80
N ASN A 668 15.62 2.43 27.56
CA ASN A 668 15.02 1.35 26.76
C ASN A 668 14.61 1.77 25.32
N VAL A 669 15.27 2.80 24.78
CA VAL A 669 15.03 3.27 23.42
C VAL A 669 15.78 2.37 22.45
N LYS A 670 15.05 1.81 21.48
CA LYS A 670 15.61 1.04 20.38
C LYS A 670 15.36 1.76 19.06
N SER A 671 16.41 1.97 18.29
CA SER A 671 16.32 2.53 16.94
C SER A 671 16.28 1.42 15.89
N ASP A 672 15.45 1.60 14.88
CA ASP A 672 15.40 0.81 13.65
C ASP A 672 15.21 1.78 12.47
N PHE A 673 15.39 1.33 11.23
CA PHE A 673 15.27 2.18 10.05
C PHE A 673 14.25 1.65 9.05
N ILE A 674 13.63 2.57 8.29
CA ILE A 674 12.70 2.24 7.20
C ILE A 674 13.12 2.94 5.91
N THR A 675 13.22 2.19 4.81
CA THR A 675 13.65 2.71 3.49
C THR A 675 12.73 2.24 2.37
N GLY A 676 12.71 2.94 1.23
CA GLY A 676 11.85 2.60 0.10
C GLY A 676 12.18 1.26 -0.57
N ILE A 677 11.18 0.66 -1.23
CA ILE A 677 11.23 -0.69 -1.85
C ILE A 677 12.05 -0.71 -3.16
N ASN A 678 12.29 0.45 -3.77
CA ASN A 678 12.81 0.56 -5.15
C ASN A 678 14.32 0.28 -5.31
N ALA A 679 15.01 -0.34 -4.34
CA ALA A 679 16.38 -0.81 -4.57
C ALA A 679 16.62 -2.16 -3.91
N SER A 680 17.68 -2.84 -4.34
CA SER A 680 18.11 -4.10 -3.75
C SER A 680 18.45 -3.93 -2.27
N GLY A 681 18.38 -5.05 -1.53
CA GLY A 681 18.82 -5.11 -0.13
C GLY A 681 20.28 -4.67 0.06
N GLU A 682 21.12 -4.89 -0.95
CA GLU A 682 22.55 -4.49 -0.96
C GLU A 682 22.75 -2.97 -0.83
N ILE A 683 21.81 -2.15 -1.32
CA ILE A 683 21.88 -0.69 -1.22
C ILE A 683 20.88 -0.18 -0.14
N GLY A 684 20.58 -1.05 0.83
CA GLY A 684 19.69 -0.76 1.96
C GLY A 684 18.22 -0.62 1.58
N GLY A 685 17.76 -1.20 0.46
CA GLY A 685 16.34 -1.29 0.15
C GLY A 685 15.63 -2.36 0.98
N GLN A 686 14.47 -2.04 1.52
CA GLN A 686 13.64 -2.99 2.27
C GLN A 686 12.50 -3.53 1.43
N SER A 687 12.20 -4.82 1.60
CA SER A 687 10.98 -5.41 1.06
C SER A 687 9.73 -4.88 1.77
N VAL A 688 8.56 -5.01 1.13
CA VAL A 688 7.26 -4.63 1.73
C VAL A 688 7.03 -5.35 3.07
N ASN A 689 7.44 -6.61 3.17
CA ASN A 689 7.32 -7.38 4.41
C ASN A 689 8.22 -6.84 5.52
N GLN A 690 9.47 -6.50 5.21
CA GLN A 690 10.38 -5.88 6.18
C GLN A 690 9.85 -4.53 6.68
N GLN A 691 9.31 -3.70 5.79
CA GLN A 691 8.65 -2.45 6.18
C GLN A 691 7.45 -2.72 7.10
N ARG A 692 6.61 -3.69 6.76
CA ARG A 692 5.44 -4.09 7.55
C ARG A 692 5.83 -4.55 8.95
N ASP A 693 6.86 -5.39 9.06
CA ASP A 693 7.33 -5.89 10.36
C ASP A 693 7.90 -4.76 11.22
N THR A 694 8.68 -3.86 10.61
CA THR A 694 9.24 -2.68 11.29
C THR A 694 8.14 -1.73 11.76
N LEU A 695 7.15 -1.45 10.92
CA LEU A 695 5.97 -0.65 11.28
C LEU A 695 5.10 -1.35 12.34
N ALA A 696 4.96 -2.68 12.30
CA ALA A 696 4.22 -3.43 13.30
C ALA A 696 4.91 -3.37 14.67
N ARG A 697 6.25 -3.51 14.72
CA ARG A 697 7.04 -3.26 15.93
C ARG A 697 6.84 -1.84 16.44
N PHE A 698 6.92 -0.85 15.54
CA PHE A 698 6.72 0.56 15.88
C PHE A 698 5.30 0.83 16.41
N THR A 699 4.26 0.20 15.86
CA THR A 699 2.83 0.49 16.17
C THR A 699 2.31 -0.23 17.42
N SER A 700 3.04 -1.17 18.02
CA SER A 700 2.55 -1.96 19.18
C SER A 700 2.23 -1.14 20.46
N GLY A 701 2.76 0.08 20.62
CA GLY A 701 2.25 1.12 21.54
C GLY A 701 1.07 1.95 20.97
N ARG A 702 0.25 2.62 21.77
CA ARG A 702 -0.98 3.26 21.24
C ARG A 702 -0.73 4.67 20.68
N GLY A 703 -1.39 4.97 19.56
CA GLY A 703 -1.88 6.31 19.17
C GLY A 703 -0.85 7.38 18.78
N ARG A 704 -1.31 8.37 18.01
CA ARG A 704 -0.61 9.67 17.93
C ARG A 704 -0.85 10.38 19.25
N ALA A 705 0.20 10.72 19.96
CA ALA A 705 0.08 11.35 21.27
C ALA A 705 -0.33 12.83 21.12
N ALA A 706 -1.22 13.28 22.00
CA ALA A 706 -1.39 14.71 22.25
C ALA A 706 -0.02 15.32 22.59
N ASN A 707 0.22 16.57 22.18
CA ASN A 707 1.49 17.29 22.38
C ASN A 707 2.69 16.75 21.56
N SER A 708 2.43 16.23 20.35
CA SER A 708 3.48 15.88 19.40
C SER A 708 4.33 17.11 19.03
N ARG A 709 5.65 16.93 18.86
CA ARG A 709 6.60 17.96 18.42
C ARG A 709 7.22 17.59 17.08
N CYS A 710 7.41 18.57 16.22
CA CYS A 710 8.13 18.43 14.96
C CYS A 710 9.35 19.36 15.01
N ILE A 711 10.56 18.79 14.90
CA ILE A 711 11.79 19.56 15.07
C ILE A 711 12.66 19.38 13.83
N LEU A 712 12.96 20.48 13.14
CA LEU A 712 13.98 20.54 12.11
C LEU A 712 15.33 20.84 12.76
N ILE A 713 16.20 19.84 12.85
CA ILE A 713 17.59 19.99 13.28
C ILE A 713 18.46 20.01 12.03
N THR A 714 19.15 21.13 11.77
CA THR A 714 19.98 21.26 10.57
C THR A 714 21.18 22.17 10.80
N SER A 715 22.27 21.92 10.06
CA SER A 715 23.39 22.84 9.92
C SER A 715 23.32 23.69 8.65
N ASP A 716 22.36 23.43 7.76
CA ASP A 716 22.19 24.14 6.49
C ASP A 716 21.16 25.27 6.62
N ALA A 717 21.66 26.51 6.61
CA ALA A 717 20.82 27.72 6.61
C ALA A 717 19.86 27.79 5.41
N LYS A 718 20.19 27.16 4.27
CA LYS A 718 19.28 27.09 3.12
C LYS A 718 18.10 26.16 3.41
N LEU A 719 18.31 25.10 4.18
CA LEU A 719 17.24 24.18 4.58
C LEU A 719 16.30 24.84 5.58
N GLN A 720 16.83 25.58 6.57
CA GLN A 720 16.02 26.42 7.46
C GLN A 720 15.16 27.42 6.68
N ALA A 721 15.76 28.21 5.78
CA ALA A 721 15.03 29.19 4.98
C ALA A 721 13.96 28.53 4.09
N ARG A 722 14.20 27.29 3.65
CA ARG A 722 13.21 26.49 2.90
C ARG A 722 12.04 26.08 3.78
N GLU A 723 12.27 25.74 5.04
CA GLU A 723 11.20 25.39 5.97
C GLU A 723 10.35 26.59 6.38
N GLU A 724 10.99 27.74 6.65
CA GLU A 724 10.28 29.01 6.83
C GLU A 724 9.42 29.35 5.62
N LYS A 725 9.92 29.09 4.41
CA LYS A 725 9.15 29.22 3.18
C LYS A 725 7.98 28.23 3.12
N ASN A 726 8.13 26.98 3.57
CA ASN A 726 7.04 25.99 3.62
C ASN A 726 5.93 26.43 4.58
N ILE A 727 6.28 26.96 5.75
CA ILE A 727 5.33 27.54 6.72
C ILE A 727 4.54 28.68 6.07
N ASN A 728 5.23 29.59 5.38
CA ASN A 728 4.56 30.67 4.64
C ASN A 728 3.64 30.13 3.51
N ARG A 729 4.03 29.05 2.83
CA ARG A 729 3.19 28.40 1.81
C ARG A 729 1.91 27.82 2.39
N GLU A 730 1.94 27.26 3.59
CA GLU A 730 0.73 26.83 4.29
C GLU A 730 -0.17 28.03 4.65
N GLN A 731 0.41 29.14 5.08
CA GLN A 731 -0.35 30.36 5.33
C GLN A 731 -1.01 30.91 4.05
N ILE A 732 -0.29 30.89 2.92
CA ILE A 732 -0.85 31.25 1.61
C ILE A 732 -2.03 30.34 1.24
N MET A 733 -1.92 29.02 1.49
CA MET A 733 -3.01 28.07 1.27
C MET A 733 -4.25 28.42 2.10
N ARG A 734 -4.07 28.74 3.40
CA ARG A 734 -5.17 29.15 4.30
C ARG A 734 -5.82 30.45 3.83
N ASN A 735 -5.01 31.43 3.44
CA ASN A 735 -5.50 32.70 2.88
C ASN A 735 -6.28 32.48 1.57
N ALA A 736 -5.85 31.55 0.72
CA ALA A 736 -6.56 31.19 -0.51
C ALA A 736 -7.94 30.57 -0.25
N LEU A 737 -8.07 29.69 0.75
CA LEU A 737 -9.37 29.17 1.19
C LEU A 737 -10.30 30.29 1.70
N GLN A 738 -9.76 31.24 2.46
CA GLN A 738 -10.51 32.41 2.91
C GLN A 738 -10.95 33.31 1.75
N LEU A 739 -10.10 33.51 0.73
CA LEU A 739 -10.47 34.26 -0.46
C LEU A 739 -11.64 33.61 -1.21
N ILE A 740 -11.69 32.27 -1.28
CA ILE A 740 -12.81 31.55 -1.90
C ILE A 740 -14.12 31.82 -1.12
N ASN A 741 -14.09 31.82 0.21
CA ASN A 741 -15.29 32.11 1.03
C ASN A 741 -15.81 33.54 0.90
N GLN A 742 -14.97 34.49 0.48
CA GLN A 742 -15.37 35.87 0.24
C GLN A 742 -16.04 36.07 -1.12
N LYS A 743 -15.96 35.08 -2.02
CA LYS A 743 -16.59 35.12 -3.35
C LYS A 743 -18.06 34.66 -3.28
N PRO A 744 -18.87 34.96 -4.31
CA PRO A 744 -20.23 34.43 -4.41
C PRO A 744 -20.26 32.89 -4.30
N PRO A 745 -21.31 32.27 -3.71
CA PRO A 745 -21.34 30.83 -3.42
C PRO A 745 -21.06 29.90 -4.61
N ASN A 746 -21.42 30.30 -5.83
CA ASN A 746 -21.24 29.49 -7.05
C ASN A 746 -19.97 29.84 -7.83
N TRP A 747 -19.21 30.87 -7.43
CA TRP A 747 -18.08 31.38 -8.20
C TRP A 747 -17.02 30.30 -8.44
N PHE A 748 -16.65 29.54 -7.40
CA PHE A 748 -15.64 28.49 -7.54
C PHE A 748 -16.08 27.39 -8.51
N GLN A 749 -17.37 27.02 -8.47
CA GLN A 749 -17.94 26.05 -9.39
C GLN A 749 -17.88 26.53 -10.84
N GLU A 750 -18.20 27.80 -11.10
CA GLU A 750 -18.15 28.41 -12.44
C GLU A 750 -16.72 28.42 -13.00
N GLU A 751 -15.74 28.83 -12.19
CA GLU A 751 -14.32 28.82 -12.56
C GLU A 751 -13.81 27.42 -12.91
N VAL A 752 -14.20 26.41 -12.11
CA VAL A 752 -13.84 25.01 -12.40
C VAL A 752 -14.45 24.56 -13.72
N ILE A 753 -15.74 24.81 -13.96
CA ILE A 753 -16.43 24.41 -15.18
C ILE A 753 -15.75 25.02 -16.41
N GLU A 754 -15.39 26.31 -16.34
CA GLU A 754 -14.72 26.98 -17.44
C GLU A 754 -13.31 26.43 -17.69
N ARG A 755 -12.55 26.16 -16.62
CA ARG A 755 -11.23 25.52 -16.71
C ARG A 755 -11.30 24.12 -17.31
N VAL A 756 -12.32 23.31 -16.98
CA VAL A 756 -12.53 21.98 -17.58
C VAL A 756 -12.67 22.07 -19.10
N LYS A 757 -13.44 23.04 -19.61
CA LYS A 757 -13.59 23.26 -21.06
C LYS A 757 -12.25 23.61 -21.72
N GLN A 758 -11.50 24.54 -21.12
CA GLN A 758 -10.20 24.97 -21.62
C GLN A 758 -9.20 23.80 -21.68
N ASN A 759 -9.08 23.03 -20.57
CA ASN A 759 -8.21 21.87 -20.49
C ASN A 759 -8.56 20.81 -21.56
N THR A 760 -9.85 20.55 -21.79
CA THR A 760 -10.29 19.59 -22.81
C THR A 760 -9.95 20.04 -24.23
N MET A 761 -10.13 21.34 -24.55
CA MET A 761 -9.75 21.90 -25.85
C MET A 761 -8.24 21.81 -26.08
N GLU A 762 -7.43 22.17 -25.08
CA GLU A 762 -5.98 22.09 -25.14
C GLU A 762 -5.49 20.65 -25.32
N ARG A 763 -6.08 19.69 -24.58
CA ARG A 763 -5.77 18.26 -24.69
C ARG A 763 -6.07 17.74 -26.09
N THR A 764 -7.23 18.08 -26.65
CA THR A 764 -7.62 17.69 -28.02
C THR A 764 -6.62 18.20 -29.05
N ARG A 765 -6.22 19.47 -28.95
CA ARG A 765 -5.20 20.06 -29.81
C ARG A 765 -3.84 19.38 -29.69
N LYS A 766 -3.37 19.11 -28.46
CA LYS A 766 -2.09 18.41 -28.21
C LYS A 766 -2.09 16.98 -28.74
N LYS A 767 -3.22 16.28 -28.64
CA LYS A 767 -3.37 14.92 -29.17
C LYS A 767 -3.19 14.88 -30.69
N LEU A 768 -3.84 15.79 -31.43
CA LEU A 768 -3.68 15.92 -32.88
C LEU A 768 -2.21 16.15 -33.28
N LEU A 769 -1.51 17.06 -32.60
CA LEU A 769 -0.08 17.33 -32.85
C LEU A 769 0.82 16.12 -32.53
N LEU A 770 0.47 15.33 -31.50
CA LEU A 770 1.22 14.12 -31.14
C LEU A 770 1.03 13.02 -32.19
N ASP A 771 -0.19 12.87 -32.71
CA ASP A 771 -0.51 11.89 -33.75
C ASP A 771 0.21 12.22 -35.06
N GLU A 772 0.30 13.51 -35.45
CA GLU A 772 1.15 13.97 -36.56
C GLU A 772 2.64 13.62 -36.34
N LYS A 773 3.18 13.85 -35.15
CA LYS A 773 4.58 13.50 -34.82
C LYS A 773 4.83 11.99 -34.84
N LYS A 774 3.87 11.17 -34.38
CA LYS A 774 3.98 9.71 -34.39
C LYS A 774 4.15 9.20 -35.82
N ILE A 775 3.37 9.73 -36.77
CA ILE A 775 3.47 9.37 -38.20
C ILE A 775 4.89 9.61 -38.73
N VAL A 776 5.51 10.74 -38.40
CA VAL A 776 6.88 11.08 -38.81
C VAL A 776 7.94 10.19 -38.14
N LEU A 777 7.76 9.83 -36.87
CA LEU A 777 8.72 8.98 -36.17
C LEU A 777 8.71 7.53 -36.66
N THR A 778 7.54 7.01 -37.04
CA THR A 778 7.38 5.64 -37.56
C THR A 778 7.99 5.43 -38.95
N SER A 779 8.31 6.49 -39.70
CA SER A 779 8.95 6.37 -41.01
C SER A 779 10.47 6.27 -40.99
N ASN A 780 11.12 6.52 -39.85
CA ASN A 780 12.59 6.52 -39.74
C ASN A 780 13.13 5.15 -39.30
N GLN A 781 14.24 4.73 -39.87
CA GLN A 781 15.02 3.57 -39.39
C GLN A 781 16.05 4.02 -38.36
N TYR A 782 16.15 3.28 -37.24
CA TYR A 782 17.10 3.54 -36.17
C TYR A 782 17.98 2.31 -35.93
N THR A 783 19.27 2.51 -35.68
CA THR A 783 20.20 1.45 -35.26
C THR A 783 20.32 1.45 -33.73
N LEU A 784 19.98 0.32 -33.11
CA LEU A 784 20.13 0.12 -31.66
C LEU A 784 21.48 -0.55 -31.37
N LEU A 785 22.31 0.06 -30.52
CA LEU A 785 23.61 -0.48 -30.12
C LEU A 785 23.59 -0.90 -28.65
N CYS A 786 24.22 -2.05 -28.34
CA CYS A 786 24.28 -2.58 -26.98
C CYS A 786 25.29 -1.82 -26.11
N LYS A 787 24.82 -1.22 -25.01
CA LYS A 787 25.67 -0.55 -24.01
C LYS A 787 26.73 -1.48 -23.41
N LEU A 788 26.40 -2.77 -23.26
CA LEU A 788 27.31 -3.79 -22.74
C LEU A 788 28.35 -4.25 -23.77
N VAL A 789 28.12 -4.15 -25.08
CA VAL A 789 29.15 -4.48 -26.09
C VAL A 789 30.25 -3.40 -26.12
N LEU A 790 29.91 -2.15 -25.75
CA LEU A 790 30.90 -1.10 -25.49
C LEU A 790 31.70 -1.39 -24.22
N PHE A 791 31.07 -1.95 -23.18
CA PHE A 791 31.71 -2.36 -21.92
C PHE A 791 32.42 -3.73 -21.98
N ALA A 792 32.03 -4.69 -22.81
CA ALA A 792 32.60 -6.03 -22.83
C ALA A 792 33.98 -6.08 -23.53
N ARG A 793 34.40 -4.98 -24.16
CA ARG A 793 35.81 -4.75 -24.51
C ARG A 793 36.69 -4.37 -23.30
N TYR A 794 36.15 -4.31 -22.07
CA TYR A 794 36.84 -3.82 -20.85
C TYR A 794 37.46 -4.89 -19.95
N HIS A 795 36.95 -6.12 -19.97
CA HIS A 795 37.64 -7.27 -19.37
C HIS A 795 38.43 -7.97 -20.46
#